data_AF-A0A2N1TBH8-F1
#
_entry.id   AF-A0A2N1TBH8-F1
#
_cell.length_a   1.000
_cell.length_b   1.000
_cell.length_c   1.000
_cell.angle_alpha   90.00
_cell.angle_beta   90.00
_cell.angle_gamma   90.00
#
_symmetry.space_group_name_H-M   'P 1'
#
loop_
_entity.id
_entity.type
_entity.pdbx_description
1 polymer ?
#
loop_
_entity_poly.entity_id
_entity_poly.type
_entity_poly.pdbx_seq_one_letter_code
_entity_poly.pdbx_strand_id
1 'polypeptide(L)'
;MSNNKKSEINVNAMDNSPVQIKGTESPVNEEATMRIEGISNEVDSIAQKILDAEIEDENLAAVNGNWEAIKEIKNPSETVQLAAIRYNVDAFQYIENPSETVQLAAVQKSPKLIKFIDSPTEAVQLAAVKECGDVLQYIKNPSETIQLTAVQQHGYNIIHIKDPSEEMKLAAAQNCGWAAIKHIKNPSEAVQLAIVRYNGSLIKDIKDPSEAVKLAAVQQFGPAIKDIKDPSEEIQLAAVQQNGSSIQCIENPSETVQLAAIRYNVDAFQYIENPSETVQLAAVQKSPKLIKFIDSPTEAVQLAAVQKDPRLIKFIDSPTEAVQLTTFRQFIYGEIRYGQDSVILKIKAPTEEMQLAAVQRYPHTLKYFKNPSEALQLIAVQQNGGLIWYIENPSKAVQLAAVQQCGSAIREIKDPSEEIKLAAVQQNGYNIIYIKDPSEALQLIAVQKNGEFIRYIGNPSKAVQLAAVRKNGRAIEFIKKPYEAVRLAAVQQCGYAIAYIKAPTEEIKLAAVQQNGGAINDIHLPTKEMKLAAVHQDGKALQYIRYPTEEMQLAAVRQNGCAISYIKDPPEDMQLAAVKQNALSIQHIEKPTEAVQLAAVQQDAHSIQHINNPSEAVQLAAVQQDAHSIQHIKNPSEAVQLIAVQQDARMIRHINRPSKKVQLKVIQGYGYMIRHIRNPLEEVQFVAIQEDISFIQYIKTPTQAVQLTAVQQDGSIIRHIQNPSEEVQLAAVQQNGMFIQYIESPPEEVRLVAVQQNGHAFWRIPQELRTSQVEALAFSTTNNPINLEPEKEEKL
;
A
#
# COMPACT_ATOMS: atom_id res chain seq x y z
N MET A 1 -46.79 -35.36 -24.48
CA MET A 1 -46.99 -36.75 -24.95
C MET A 1 -48.48 -37.10 -24.81
N SER A 2 -48.92 -38.16 -25.48
CA SER A 2 -50.33 -38.44 -25.84
C SER A 2 -51.18 -39.12 -24.75
N ASN A 3 -52.51 -39.20 -25.02
CA ASN A 3 -53.46 -40.26 -24.55
C ASN A 3 -53.89 -40.20 -23.05
N ASN A 4 -55.04 -40.70 -22.56
CA ASN A 4 -56.27 -41.39 -23.08
C ASN A 4 -57.34 -41.38 -21.92
N LYS A 5 -58.66 -41.70 -22.00
CA LYS A 5 -59.61 -42.13 -23.08
C LYS A 5 -61.10 -41.92 -22.65
N LYS A 6 -62.01 -42.34 -23.55
CA LYS A 6 -63.39 -42.92 -23.44
C LYS A 6 -63.79 -43.64 -22.11
N SER A 7 -65.04 -44.02 -21.79
CA SER A 7 -66.36 -44.21 -22.49
C SER A 7 -67.50 -44.41 -21.44
N GLU A 8 -68.85 -44.36 -21.59
CA GLU A 8 -69.89 -44.33 -22.68
C GLU A 8 -70.95 -45.47 -22.41
N ILE A 9 -72.21 -45.38 -22.94
CA ILE A 9 -73.23 -46.47 -23.18
C ILE A 9 -74.30 -46.88 -22.08
N ASN A 10 -75.60 -46.52 -22.31
CA ASN A 10 -76.85 -47.33 -22.61
C ASN A 10 -77.32 -48.55 -21.72
N VAL A 11 -78.52 -49.21 -21.77
CA VAL A 11 -79.69 -49.37 -22.72
C VAL A 11 -81.01 -49.95 -22.07
N ASN A 12 -82.22 -49.65 -22.65
CA ASN A 12 -83.50 -50.43 -22.92
C ASN A 12 -84.22 -51.37 -21.87
N ALA A 13 -85.47 -51.92 -21.98
CA ALA A 13 -86.58 -52.11 -22.99
C ALA A 13 -88.02 -52.11 -22.29
N MET A 14 -89.21 -52.72 -22.64
CA MET A 14 -89.75 -53.68 -23.67
C MET A 14 -91.34 -53.85 -23.63
N ASP A 15 -92.01 -54.25 -24.75
CA ASP A 15 -93.31 -55.02 -24.98
C ASP A 15 -94.71 -54.71 -24.31
N ASN A 16 -95.93 -55.24 -24.70
CA ASN A 16 -96.72 -55.59 -25.95
C ASN A 16 -97.91 -56.59 -25.62
N SER A 17 -99.07 -56.82 -26.32
CA SER A 17 -99.88 -56.12 -27.37
C SER A 17 -101.44 -56.45 -27.47
N PRO A 18 -102.03 -57.51 -28.14
CA PRO A 18 -103.29 -57.36 -28.96
C PRO A 18 -104.47 -58.42 -28.92
N VAL A 19 -105.71 -58.10 -29.41
CA VAL A 19 -106.87 -59.02 -29.81
C VAL A 19 -107.85 -58.36 -30.87
N GLN A 20 -108.76 -59.10 -31.56
CA GLN A 20 -109.51 -58.74 -32.82
C GLN A 20 -111.10 -58.72 -32.69
N ILE A 21 -112.08 -58.78 -33.65
CA ILE A 21 -112.28 -59.38 -35.03
C ILE A 21 -113.55 -58.81 -35.82
N LYS A 22 -113.49 -58.58 -37.18
CA LYS A 22 -114.61 -58.42 -38.22
C LYS A 22 -115.62 -57.24 -38.11
N GLY A 23 -116.55 -56.90 -39.05
CA GLY A 23 -117.02 -57.32 -40.43
C GLY A 23 -118.45 -56.76 -40.76
N THR A 24 -119.15 -56.77 -41.93
CA THR A 24 -118.99 -57.13 -43.38
C THR A 24 -120.21 -56.67 -44.27
N GLU A 25 -120.01 -56.18 -45.53
CA GLU A 25 -120.94 -56.01 -46.72
C GLU A 25 -122.26 -55.15 -46.62
N SER A 26 -122.86 -54.46 -47.62
CA SER A 26 -122.61 -53.87 -49.00
C SER A 26 -124.02 -53.58 -49.63
N PRO A 27 -124.30 -52.80 -50.74
CA PRO A 27 -123.44 -51.99 -51.62
C PRO A 27 -123.95 -50.56 -52.05
N VAL A 28 -123.07 -49.80 -52.73
CA VAL A 28 -123.28 -48.59 -53.60
C VAL A 28 -123.57 -47.19 -52.99
N ASN A 29 -122.66 -46.25 -53.31
CA ASN A 29 -122.83 -44.78 -53.47
C ASN A 29 -122.60 -43.75 -52.35
N GLU A 30 -122.12 -44.09 -51.15
CA GLU A 30 -121.71 -43.08 -50.14
C GLU A 30 -120.21 -43.07 -49.79
N GLU A 31 -119.47 -44.13 -50.13
CA GLU A 31 -118.05 -44.30 -49.78
C GLU A 31 -117.10 -43.32 -50.52
N ALA A 32 -117.58 -42.65 -51.56
CA ALA A 32 -116.87 -41.56 -52.23
C ALA A 32 -117.00 -40.20 -51.51
N THR A 33 -118.07 -40.01 -50.72
CA THR A 33 -118.41 -38.71 -50.12
C THR A 33 -117.77 -38.53 -48.74
N MET A 34 -117.93 -39.52 -47.84
CA MET A 34 -117.33 -39.46 -46.49
C MET A 34 -115.79 -39.45 -46.53
N ARG A 35 -115.17 -40.00 -47.58
CA ARG A 35 -113.71 -39.92 -47.77
C ARG A 35 -113.23 -38.51 -48.15
N ILE A 36 -114.09 -37.68 -48.74
CA ILE A 36 -113.81 -36.28 -49.02
C ILE A 36 -114.02 -35.43 -47.75
N GLU A 37 -115.06 -35.69 -46.97
CA GLU A 37 -115.26 -34.99 -45.68
C GLU A 37 -114.17 -35.32 -44.64
N GLY A 38 -113.73 -36.58 -44.55
CA GLY A 38 -112.62 -36.95 -43.68
C GLY A 38 -111.31 -36.24 -44.05
N ILE A 39 -111.00 -36.18 -45.35
CA ILE A 39 -109.83 -35.43 -45.84
C ILE A 39 -110.02 -33.92 -45.67
N SER A 40 -111.23 -33.37 -45.85
CA SER A 40 -111.49 -31.95 -45.58
C SER A 40 -111.19 -31.61 -44.13
N ASN A 41 -111.75 -32.34 -43.16
CA ASN A 41 -111.54 -32.02 -41.74
C ASN A 41 -110.07 -32.15 -41.30
N GLU A 42 -109.27 -33.06 -41.87
CA GLU A 42 -107.82 -33.07 -41.65
C GLU A 42 -107.11 -31.91 -42.38
N VAL A 43 -107.48 -31.60 -43.62
CA VAL A 43 -106.93 -30.47 -44.39
C VAL A 43 -107.27 -29.13 -43.74
N ASP A 44 -108.47 -28.94 -43.21
CA ASP A 44 -108.92 -27.74 -42.50
C ASP A 44 -108.21 -27.63 -41.13
N SER A 45 -107.98 -28.75 -40.43
CA SER A 45 -107.15 -28.79 -39.21
C SER A 45 -105.67 -28.49 -39.47
N ILE A 46 -105.14 -28.93 -40.61
CA ILE A 46 -103.77 -28.64 -41.06
C ILE A 46 -103.65 -27.21 -41.57
N ALA A 47 -104.64 -26.70 -42.30
CA ALA A 47 -104.69 -25.34 -42.81
C ALA A 47 -104.81 -24.33 -41.66
N GLN A 48 -105.62 -24.60 -40.64
CA GLN A 48 -105.66 -23.76 -39.43
C GLN A 48 -104.32 -23.78 -38.71
N LYS A 49 -103.65 -24.95 -38.57
CA LYS A 49 -102.30 -25.02 -37.97
C LYS A 49 -101.21 -24.31 -38.79
N ILE A 50 -101.34 -24.30 -40.12
CA ILE A 50 -100.45 -23.53 -41.00
C ILE A 50 -100.72 -22.04 -40.83
N LEU A 51 -101.99 -21.62 -40.81
CA LEU A 51 -102.38 -20.23 -40.59
C LEU A 51 -101.95 -19.72 -39.20
N ASP A 52 -102.15 -20.52 -38.15
CA ASP A 52 -101.71 -20.22 -36.79
C ASP A 52 -100.16 -20.11 -36.73
N ALA A 53 -99.43 -20.95 -37.47
CA ALA A 53 -97.98 -20.89 -37.57
C ALA A 53 -97.47 -19.70 -38.41
N GLU A 54 -98.13 -19.35 -39.51
CA GLU A 54 -97.83 -18.15 -40.31
C GLU A 54 -98.10 -16.87 -39.50
N ILE A 55 -99.18 -16.85 -38.70
CA ILE A 55 -99.47 -15.78 -37.74
C ILE A 55 -98.43 -15.75 -36.61
N GLU A 56 -97.95 -16.89 -36.11
CA GLU A 56 -96.89 -16.91 -35.09
C GLU A 56 -95.53 -16.45 -35.66
N ASP A 57 -95.16 -16.84 -36.89
CA ASP A 57 -93.97 -16.34 -37.58
C ASP A 57 -94.07 -14.84 -37.92
N GLU A 58 -95.25 -14.32 -38.32
CA GLU A 58 -95.47 -12.88 -38.54
C GLU A 58 -95.38 -12.09 -37.22
N ASN A 59 -95.99 -12.59 -36.15
CA ASN A 59 -95.87 -11.99 -34.81
C ASN A 59 -94.43 -12.02 -34.29
N LEU A 60 -93.71 -13.13 -34.51
CA LEU A 60 -92.28 -13.26 -34.19
C LEU A 60 -91.45 -12.25 -35.00
N ALA A 61 -91.70 -12.11 -36.30
CA ALA A 61 -91.02 -11.13 -37.14
C ALA A 61 -91.28 -9.69 -36.65
N ALA A 62 -92.52 -9.37 -36.30
CA ALA A 62 -92.91 -8.07 -35.77
C ALA A 62 -92.17 -7.73 -34.48
N VAL A 63 -92.19 -8.58 -33.45
CA VAL A 63 -91.54 -8.29 -32.15
C VAL A 63 -90.01 -8.36 -32.21
N ASN A 64 -89.42 -9.12 -33.15
CA ASN A 64 -87.98 -9.11 -33.40
C ASN A 64 -87.51 -7.88 -34.23
N GLY A 65 -88.42 -7.18 -34.91
CA GLY A 65 -88.14 -5.90 -35.56
C GLY A 65 -88.37 -4.70 -34.64
N ASN A 66 -89.50 -4.70 -33.93
CA ASN A 66 -89.90 -3.70 -32.94
C ASN A 66 -90.65 -4.36 -31.77
N TRP A 67 -90.04 -4.39 -30.59
CA TRP A 67 -90.65 -4.95 -29.38
C TRP A 67 -92.00 -4.33 -29.01
N GLU A 68 -92.28 -3.07 -29.39
CA GLU A 68 -93.56 -2.42 -29.07
C GLU A 68 -94.76 -3.05 -29.80
N ALA A 69 -94.53 -3.85 -30.85
CA ALA A 69 -95.58 -4.60 -31.53
C ALA A 69 -96.37 -5.53 -30.57
N ILE A 70 -95.75 -5.97 -29.48
CA ILE A 70 -96.41 -6.80 -28.43
C ILE A 70 -97.68 -6.15 -27.85
N LYS A 71 -97.82 -4.82 -27.95
CA LYS A 71 -98.98 -4.05 -27.47
C LYS A 71 -100.25 -4.24 -28.32
N GLU A 72 -100.07 -4.55 -29.60
CA GLU A 72 -101.17 -4.69 -30.58
C GLU A 72 -101.52 -6.17 -30.83
N ILE A 73 -100.60 -7.10 -30.50
CA ILE A 73 -100.79 -8.54 -30.63
C ILE A 73 -101.70 -9.03 -29.50
N LYS A 74 -102.89 -9.54 -29.85
CA LYS A 74 -103.82 -10.14 -28.89
C LYS A 74 -103.41 -11.57 -28.58
N ASN A 75 -103.34 -11.92 -27.29
CA ASN A 75 -102.95 -13.24 -26.80
C ASN A 75 -101.63 -13.77 -27.43
N PRO A 76 -100.51 -13.02 -27.34
CA PRO A 76 -99.23 -13.45 -27.92
C PRO A 76 -98.78 -14.78 -27.31
N SER A 77 -98.25 -15.69 -28.14
CA SER A 77 -97.73 -16.97 -27.67
C SER A 77 -96.53 -16.81 -26.72
N GLU A 78 -96.17 -17.86 -25.99
CA GLU A 78 -94.97 -17.87 -25.16
C GLU A 78 -93.70 -17.57 -25.97
N THR A 79 -93.61 -18.01 -27.23
CA THR A 79 -92.44 -17.76 -28.09
C THR A 79 -92.34 -16.28 -28.48
N VAL A 80 -93.48 -15.65 -28.80
CA VAL A 80 -93.60 -14.22 -29.14
C VAL A 80 -93.31 -13.35 -27.91
N GLN A 81 -93.84 -13.71 -26.73
CA GLN A 81 -93.55 -13.05 -25.45
C GLN A 81 -92.05 -13.10 -25.12
N LEU A 82 -91.42 -14.29 -25.23
CA LEU A 82 -89.99 -14.46 -25.03
C LEU A 82 -89.15 -13.70 -26.07
N ALA A 83 -89.58 -13.64 -27.33
CA ALA A 83 -88.89 -12.89 -28.38
C ALA A 83 -88.95 -11.37 -28.14
N ALA A 84 -90.09 -10.84 -27.70
CA ALA A 84 -90.23 -9.42 -27.32
C ALA A 84 -89.30 -9.06 -26.15
N ILE A 85 -89.31 -9.86 -25.08
CA ILE A 85 -88.40 -9.70 -23.91
C ILE A 85 -86.92 -9.86 -24.32
N ARG A 86 -86.63 -10.77 -25.28
CA ARG A 86 -85.28 -10.95 -25.85
C ARG A 86 -84.81 -9.69 -26.58
N TYR A 87 -85.69 -8.97 -27.28
CA TYR A 87 -85.38 -7.68 -27.90
C TYR A 87 -85.25 -6.56 -26.85
N ASN A 88 -86.32 -6.25 -26.10
CA ASN A 88 -86.30 -5.30 -24.97
C ASN A 88 -87.10 -5.84 -23.78
N VAL A 89 -86.51 -5.79 -22.60
CA VAL A 89 -87.12 -6.29 -21.36
C VAL A 89 -88.33 -5.46 -20.91
N ASP A 90 -88.44 -4.20 -21.33
CA ASP A 90 -89.61 -3.35 -21.03
C ASP A 90 -90.90 -3.84 -21.71
N ALA A 91 -90.81 -4.73 -22.72
CA ALA A 91 -91.95 -5.44 -23.29
C ALA A 91 -92.80 -6.14 -22.23
N PHE A 92 -92.17 -6.62 -21.15
CA PHE A 92 -92.83 -7.32 -20.05
C PHE A 92 -93.94 -6.51 -19.38
N GLN A 93 -93.87 -5.18 -19.40
CA GLN A 93 -94.91 -4.30 -18.81
C GLN A 93 -96.23 -4.30 -19.60
N TYR A 94 -96.25 -4.90 -20.80
CA TYR A 94 -97.40 -4.95 -21.71
C TYR A 94 -97.88 -6.39 -21.99
N ILE A 95 -97.34 -7.37 -21.27
CA ILE A 95 -97.74 -8.78 -21.39
C ILE A 95 -98.75 -9.11 -20.29
N GLU A 96 -99.99 -9.40 -20.66
CA GLU A 96 -101.00 -9.87 -19.72
C GLU A 96 -100.79 -11.37 -19.41
N ASN A 97 -100.82 -11.73 -18.12
CA ASN A 97 -100.69 -13.11 -17.62
C ASN A 97 -99.46 -13.90 -18.17
N PRO A 98 -98.22 -13.37 -18.05
CA PRO A 98 -97.01 -14.05 -18.53
C PRO A 98 -96.79 -15.40 -17.82
N SER A 99 -96.38 -16.43 -18.57
CA SER A 99 -96.05 -17.76 -18.02
C SER A 99 -94.76 -17.73 -17.17
N GLU A 100 -94.50 -18.80 -16.40
CA GLU A 100 -93.32 -18.85 -15.51
C GLU A 100 -91.99 -18.72 -16.28
N THR A 101 -91.89 -19.27 -17.49
CA THR A 101 -90.70 -19.14 -18.36
C THR A 101 -90.49 -17.69 -18.84
N VAL A 102 -91.58 -17.00 -19.20
CA VAL A 102 -91.61 -15.58 -19.58
C VAL A 102 -91.22 -14.70 -18.40
N GLN A 103 -91.76 -14.98 -17.22
CA GLN A 103 -91.39 -14.32 -15.96
C GLN A 103 -89.91 -14.52 -15.62
N LEU A 104 -89.40 -15.75 -15.71
CA LEU A 104 -87.98 -16.08 -15.49
C LEU A 104 -87.06 -15.31 -16.44
N ALA A 105 -87.37 -15.30 -17.75
CA ALA A 105 -86.58 -14.58 -18.74
C ALA A 105 -86.57 -13.05 -18.51
N ALA A 106 -87.68 -12.48 -18.03
CA ALA A 106 -87.77 -11.07 -17.67
C ALA A 106 -86.93 -10.73 -16.43
N VAL A 107 -87.05 -11.49 -15.33
CA VAL A 107 -86.31 -11.19 -14.10
C VAL A 107 -84.83 -11.52 -14.19
N GLN A 108 -84.42 -12.49 -15.02
CA GLN A 108 -82.99 -12.74 -15.31
C GLN A 108 -82.33 -11.57 -16.06
N LYS A 109 -83.06 -10.90 -16.95
CA LYS A 109 -82.58 -9.69 -17.64
C LYS A 109 -82.65 -8.42 -16.80
N SER A 110 -83.71 -8.27 -16.01
CA SER A 110 -83.94 -7.09 -15.17
C SER A 110 -84.68 -7.50 -13.89
N PRO A 111 -83.95 -7.87 -12.83
CA PRO A 111 -84.55 -8.37 -11.58
C PRO A 111 -85.62 -7.45 -10.98
N LYS A 112 -85.49 -6.13 -11.20
CA LYS A 112 -86.43 -5.10 -10.73
C LYS A 112 -87.82 -5.20 -11.34
N LEU A 113 -88.03 -6.02 -12.38
CA LEU A 113 -89.35 -6.31 -12.95
C LEU A 113 -90.21 -7.21 -12.05
N ILE A 114 -89.63 -7.91 -11.07
CA ILE A 114 -90.40 -8.76 -10.14
C ILE A 114 -91.50 -8.00 -9.38
N LYS A 115 -91.34 -6.68 -9.20
CA LYS A 115 -92.34 -5.78 -8.60
C LYS A 115 -93.64 -5.65 -9.42
N PHE A 116 -93.62 -6.03 -10.70
CA PHE A 116 -94.76 -6.02 -11.61
C PHE A 116 -95.40 -7.42 -11.77
N ILE A 117 -94.86 -8.44 -11.09
CA ILE A 117 -95.41 -9.78 -11.09
C ILE A 117 -96.31 -9.93 -9.87
N ASP A 118 -97.59 -10.21 -10.07
CA ASP A 118 -98.47 -10.56 -8.97
C ASP A 118 -98.28 -12.03 -8.59
N SER A 119 -97.79 -12.26 -7.37
CA SER A 119 -97.52 -13.58 -6.77
C SER A 119 -96.50 -14.44 -7.56
N PRO A 120 -95.26 -13.96 -7.79
CA PRO A 120 -94.21 -14.74 -8.46
C PRO A 120 -93.89 -16.04 -7.72
N THR A 121 -93.62 -17.12 -8.46
CA THR A 121 -93.23 -18.42 -7.90
C THR A 121 -91.89 -18.34 -7.17
N GLU A 122 -91.58 -19.32 -6.31
CA GLU A 122 -90.28 -19.36 -5.62
C GLU A 122 -89.11 -19.48 -6.62
N ALA A 123 -89.30 -20.11 -7.79
CA ALA A 123 -88.30 -20.16 -8.86
C ALA A 123 -88.04 -18.76 -9.47
N VAL A 124 -89.10 -17.99 -9.76
CA VAL A 124 -88.99 -16.61 -10.26
C VAL A 124 -88.36 -15.68 -9.20
N GLN A 125 -88.76 -15.81 -7.93
CA GLN A 125 -88.14 -15.08 -6.82
C GLN A 125 -86.65 -15.39 -6.69
N LEU A 126 -86.27 -16.68 -6.75
CA LEU A 126 -84.88 -17.12 -6.60
C LEU A 126 -84.01 -16.68 -7.78
N ALA A 127 -84.55 -16.67 -9.00
CA ALA A 127 -83.86 -16.14 -10.18
C ALA A 127 -83.58 -14.64 -10.03
N ALA A 128 -84.58 -13.84 -9.68
CA ALA A 128 -84.42 -12.40 -9.49
C ALA A 128 -83.39 -12.06 -8.39
N VAL A 129 -83.45 -12.76 -7.26
CA VAL A 129 -82.59 -12.52 -6.09
C VAL A 129 -81.14 -12.97 -6.31
N LYS A 130 -80.90 -14.02 -7.11
CA LYS A 130 -79.53 -14.44 -7.49
C LYS A 130 -78.80 -13.39 -8.31
N GLU A 131 -79.49 -12.76 -9.25
CA GLU A 131 -78.93 -11.69 -10.08
C GLU A 131 -78.78 -10.37 -9.30
N CYS A 132 -79.75 -10.03 -8.43
CA CYS A 132 -79.70 -8.80 -7.63
C CYS A 132 -80.48 -8.95 -6.31
N GLY A 133 -79.77 -9.19 -5.19
CA GLY A 133 -80.39 -9.41 -3.89
C GLY A 133 -81.22 -8.23 -3.37
N ASP A 134 -80.89 -7.01 -3.79
CA ASP A 134 -81.62 -5.77 -3.49
C ASP A 134 -83.11 -5.86 -3.88
N VAL A 135 -83.51 -6.75 -4.80
CA VAL A 135 -84.93 -6.89 -5.19
C VAL A 135 -85.80 -7.57 -4.14
N LEU A 136 -85.21 -8.13 -3.07
CA LEU A 136 -85.93 -8.68 -1.92
C LEU A 136 -86.96 -7.68 -1.36
N GLN A 137 -86.66 -6.38 -1.41
CA GLN A 137 -87.56 -5.30 -0.98
C GLN A 137 -88.90 -5.22 -1.74
N TYR A 138 -89.00 -5.82 -2.93
CA TYR A 138 -90.21 -5.85 -3.75
C TYR A 138 -91.00 -7.16 -3.60
N ILE A 139 -90.43 -8.18 -2.94
CA ILE A 139 -91.06 -9.50 -2.80
C ILE A 139 -91.94 -9.50 -1.54
N LYS A 140 -93.22 -9.85 -1.71
CA LYS A 140 -94.18 -10.00 -0.61
C LYS A 140 -94.00 -11.39 0.01
N ASN A 141 -93.68 -11.45 1.30
CA ASN A 141 -93.50 -12.69 2.08
C ASN A 141 -92.52 -13.72 1.47
N PRO A 142 -91.25 -13.35 1.17
CA PRO A 142 -90.23 -14.27 0.64
C PRO A 142 -89.93 -15.42 1.61
N SER A 143 -89.62 -16.62 1.09
CA SER A 143 -89.23 -17.78 1.91
C SER A 143 -87.85 -17.60 2.57
N GLU A 144 -87.51 -18.45 3.55
CA GLU A 144 -86.18 -18.43 4.19
C GLU A 144 -85.05 -18.63 3.16
N THR A 145 -85.26 -19.51 2.17
CA THR A 145 -84.33 -19.73 1.04
C THR A 145 -84.06 -18.46 0.24
N ILE A 146 -85.13 -17.72 -0.10
CA ILE A 146 -85.03 -16.46 -0.85
C ILE A 146 -84.32 -15.39 -0.03
N GLN A 147 -84.69 -15.24 1.25
CA GLN A 147 -84.08 -14.30 2.18
C GLN A 147 -82.59 -14.58 2.38
N LEU A 148 -82.19 -15.83 2.62
CA LEU A 148 -80.80 -16.24 2.79
C LEU A 148 -79.99 -16.01 1.52
N THR A 149 -80.54 -16.36 0.34
CA THR A 149 -79.87 -16.13 -0.95
C THR A 149 -79.58 -14.64 -1.17
N ALA A 150 -80.52 -13.74 -0.84
CA ALA A 150 -80.31 -12.29 -0.97
C ALA A 150 -79.16 -11.76 -0.08
N VAL A 151 -79.03 -12.31 1.13
CA VAL A 151 -77.98 -11.94 2.09
C VAL A 151 -76.62 -12.53 1.74
N GLN A 152 -76.59 -13.74 1.18
CA GLN A 152 -75.38 -14.34 0.63
C GLN A 152 -74.90 -13.59 -0.62
N GLN A 153 -75.82 -13.14 -1.49
CA GLN A 153 -75.52 -12.36 -2.69
C GLN A 153 -74.96 -10.97 -2.35
N HIS A 154 -75.55 -10.28 -1.36
CA HIS A 154 -74.99 -9.06 -0.79
C HIS A 154 -75.47 -8.84 0.66
N GLY A 155 -74.53 -8.85 1.62
CA GLY A 155 -74.83 -8.87 3.06
C GLY A 155 -75.63 -7.68 3.60
N TYR A 156 -75.73 -6.58 2.84
CA TYR A 156 -76.59 -5.43 3.16
C TYR A 156 -78.08 -5.78 3.13
N ASN A 157 -78.51 -6.78 2.36
CA ASN A 157 -79.93 -7.13 2.17
C ASN A 157 -80.64 -7.61 3.44
N ILE A 158 -79.90 -7.89 4.52
CA ILE A 158 -80.45 -8.19 5.84
C ILE A 158 -81.34 -7.05 6.40
N ILE A 159 -81.20 -5.81 5.90
CA ILE A 159 -82.08 -4.68 6.29
C ILE A 159 -83.55 -4.88 5.87
N HIS A 160 -83.81 -5.72 4.86
CA HIS A 160 -85.15 -6.00 4.34
C HIS A 160 -85.79 -7.21 5.02
N ILE A 161 -85.05 -7.92 5.89
CA ILE A 161 -85.53 -9.10 6.60
C ILE A 161 -85.97 -8.70 8.01
N LYS A 162 -87.22 -9.02 8.33
CA LYS A 162 -87.73 -8.92 9.70
C LYS A 162 -87.33 -10.18 10.48
N ASP A 163 -86.63 -9.99 11.59
CA ASP A 163 -86.21 -11.04 12.53
C ASP A 163 -85.36 -12.18 11.90
N PRO A 164 -84.20 -11.88 11.27
CA PRO A 164 -83.38 -12.84 10.53
C PRO A 164 -82.78 -13.98 11.39
N SER A 165 -82.63 -15.16 10.79
CA SER A 165 -82.03 -16.34 11.41
C SER A 165 -80.50 -16.20 11.62
N GLU A 166 -79.90 -17.03 12.48
CA GLU A 166 -78.45 -16.96 12.77
C GLU A 166 -77.59 -17.24 11.52
N GLU A 167 -78.06 -18.06 10.59
CA GLU A 167 -77.34 -18.30 9.32
C GLU A 167 -77.32 -17.04 8.44
N MET A 168 -78.45 -16.32 8.34
CA MET A 168 -78.50 -15.02 7.64
C MET A 168 -77.61 -13.98 8.31
N LYS A 169 -77.63 -13.90 9.65
CA LYS A 169 -76.76 -12.99 10.42
C LYS A 169 -75.28 -13.28 10.17
N LEU A 170 -74.90 -14.56 10.12
CA LEU A 170 -73.54 -14.99 9.84
C LEU A 170 -73.13 -14.70 8.39
N ALA A 171 -74.00 -14.97 7.41
CA ALA A 171 -73.78 -14.65 6.01
C ALA A 171 -73.66 -13.13 5.77
N ALA A 172 -74.46 -12.31 6.46
CA ALA A 172 -74.33 -10.85 6.44
C ALA A 172 -72.99 -10.38 7.02
N ALA A 173 -72.56 -10.96 8.15
CA ALA A 173 -71.29 -10.64 8.78
C ALA A 173 -70.07 -11.01 7.91
N GLN A 174 -70.13 -12.14 7.20
CA GLN A 174 -69.06 -12.61 6.31
C GLN A 174 -68.95 -11.76 5.03
N ASN A 175 -70.07 -11.33 4.44
CA ASN A 175 -70.08 -10.65 3.15
C ASN A 175 -70.16 -9.12 3.25
N CYS A 176 -70.66 -8.55 4.36
CA CYS A 176 -70.76 -7.12 4.59
C CYS A 176 -70.73 -6.78 6.10
N GLY A 177 -69.58 -6.99 6.75
CA GLY A 177 -69.43 -6.87 8.22
C GLY A 177 -69.92 -5.54 8.83
N TRP A 178 -69.86 -4.42 8.09
CA TRP A 178 -70.42 -3.15 8.55
C TRP A 178 -71.96 -3.14 8.62
N ALA A 179 -72.63 -3.71 7.61
CA ALA A 179 -74.09 -3.78 7.58
C ALA A 179 -74.61 -4.72 8.68
N ALA A 180 -73.88 -5.81 8.93
CA ALA A 180 -74.14 -6.75 10.01
C ALA A 180 -74.20 -6.05 11.37
N ILE A 181 -73.18 -5.28 11.78
CA ILE A 181 -73.20 -4.57 13.07
C ILE A 181 -74.38 -3.60 13.17
N LYS A 182 -74.57 -2.78 12.14
CA LYS A 182 -75.52 -1.67 12.20
C LYS A 182 -76.99 -2.13 12.26
N HIS A 183 -77.29 -3.32 11.73
CA HIS A 183 -78.66 -3.80 11.55
C HIS A 183 -78.99 -5.10 12.31
N ILE A 184 -78.01 -5.91 12.72
CA ILE A 184 -78.22 -7.07 13.59
C ILE A 184 -78.23 -6.60 15.05
N LYS A 185 -79.41 -6.61 15.69
CA LYS A 185 -79.53 -6.37 17.13
C LYS A 185 -79.00 -7.58 17.90
N ASN A 186 -78.12 -7.35 18.87
CA ASN A 186 -77.53 -8.36 19.75
C ASN A 186 -76.91 -9.56 18.99
N PRO A 187 -75.86 -9.33 18.17
CA PRO A 187 -75.21 -10.41 17.42
C PRO A 187 -74.56 -11.44 18.35
N SER A 188 -74.73 -12.72 18.03
CA SER A 188 -74.06 -13.84 18.73
C SER A 188 -72.54 -13.81 18.54
N GLU A 189 -71.79 -14.50 19.40
CA GLU A 189 -70.32 -14.51 19.34
C GLU A 189 -69.79 -14.98 17.97
N ALA A 190 -70.45 -15.94 17.33
CA ALA A 190 -70.08 -16.39 15.98
C ALA A 190 -70.23 -15.27 14.93
N VAL A 191 -71.28 -14.46 15.03
CA VAL A 191 -71.53 -13.29 14.17
C VAL A 191 -70.50 -12.18 14.46
N GLN A 192 -70.20 -11.91 15.74
CA GLN A 192 -69.15 -10.98 16.14
C GLN A 192 -67.75 -11.39 15.64
N LEU A 193 -67.40 -12.68 15.75
CA LEU A 193 -66.17 -13.25 15.21
C LEU A 193 -66.09 -13.11 13.69
N ALA A 194 -67.18 -13.30 12.96
CA ALA A 194 -67.22 -13.08 11.51
C ALA A 194 -67.02 -11.60 11.14
N ILE A 195 -67.66 -10.67 11.87
CA ILE A 195 -67.49 -9.22 11.70
C ILE A 195 -66.02 -8.79 11.83
N VAL A 196 -65.33 -9.18 12.92
CA VAL A 196 -63.94 -8.76 13.15
C VAL A 196 -62.94 -9.47 12.25
N ARG A 197 -63.25 -10.69 11.76
CA ARG A 197 -62.45 -11.38 10.75
C ARG A 197 -62.58 -10.75 9.36
N TYR A 198 -63.74 -10.18 9.03
CA TYR A 198 -63.92 -9.36 7.83
C TYR A 198 -63.12 -8.05 7.93
N ASN A 199 -63.21 -7.34 9.06
CA ASN A 199 -62.41 -6.14 9.32
C ASN A 199 -62.28 -5.88 10.83
N GLY A 200 -61.07 -6.01 11.38
CA GLY A 200 -60.81 -5.87 12.82
C GLY A 200 -61.13 -4.49 13.40
N SER A 201 -61.05 -3.43 12.59
CA SER A 201 -61.40 -2.05 12.99
C SER A 201 -62.91 -1.83 13.23
N LEU A 202 -63.73 -2.84 12.99
CA LEU A 202 -65.15 -2.86 13.33
C LEU A 202 -65.42 -3.20 14.81
N ILE A 203 -64.42 -3.65 15.58
CA ILE A 203 -64.63 -3.99 16.99
C ILE A 203 -65.12 -2.82 17.84
N LYS A 204 -64.75 -1.59 17.49
CA LYS A 204 -65.24 -0.33 18.11
C LYS A 204 -66.77 -0.20 18.10
N ASP A 205 -67.44 -0.82 17.12
CA ASP A 205 -68.88 -0.76 16.91
C ASP A 205 -69.59 -1.98 17.55
N ILE A 206 -68.83 -2.97 18.06
CA ILE A 206 -69.35 -4.12 18.81
C ILE A 206 -69.40 -3.77 20.30
N LYS A 207 -70.60 -3.85 20.89
CA LYS A 207 -70.78 -3.68 22.33
C LYS A 207 -70.38 -4.96 23.09
N ASP A 208 -69.58 -4.77 24.14
CA ASP A 208 -69.16 -5.81 25.11
C ASP A 208 -68.59 -7.10 24.48
N PRO A 209 -67.57 -7.02 23.58
CA PRO A 209 -66.99 -8.18 22.90
C PRO A 209 -66.22 -9.11 23.85
N SER A 210 -66.29 -10.42 23.59
CA SER A 210 -65.53 -11.44 24.34
C SER A 210 -64.02 -11.39 24.03
N GLU A 211 -63.19 -12.00 24.89
CA GLU A 211 -61.74 -12.12 24.65
C GLU A 211 -61.43 -12.79 23.29
N ALA A 212 -62.26 -13.76 22.85
CA ALA A 212 -62.09 -14.40 21.54
C ALA A 212 -62.35 -13.43 20.37
N VAL A 213 -63.36 -12.55 20.50
CA VAL A 213 -63.64 -11.50 19.51
C VAL A 213 -62.55 -10.44 19.51
N LYS A 214 -62.09 -10.00 20.69
CA LYS A 214 -60.96 -9.07 20.84
C LYS A 214 -59.68 -9.60 20.22
N LEU A 215 -59.32 -10.85 20.51
CA LEU A 215 -58.14 -11.52 19.98
C LEU A 215 -58.21 -11.67 18.45
N ALA A 216 -59.37 -12.08 17.92
CA ALA A 216 -59.57 -12.19 16.48
C ALA A 216 -59.46 -10.83 15.76
N ALA A 217 -59.92 -9.73 16.39
CA ALA A 217 -59.80 -8.39 15.82
C ALA A 217 -58.35 -7.94 15.68
N VAL A 218 -57.51 -8.10 16.71
CA VAL A 218 -56.10 -7.69 16.65
C VAL A 218 -55.24 -8.62 15.78
N GLN A 219 -55.59 -9.91 15.68
CA GLN A 219 -54.95 -10.83 14.73
C GLN A 219 -55.26 -10.47 13.28
N GLN A 220 -56.42 -9.87 13.00
CA GLN A 220 -56.80 -9.39 11.66
C GLN A 220 -56.14 -8.03 11.36
N PHE A 221 -56.21 -7.10 12.32
CA PHE A 221 -55.67 -5.74 12.21
C PHE A 221 -55.15 -5.27 13.58
N GLY A 222 -53.84 -5.34 13.81
CA GLY A 222 -53.21 -5.02 15.10
C GLY A 222 -53.61 -3.66 15.69
N PRO A 223 -53.69 -2.57 14.90
CA PRO A 223 -54.15 -1.26 15.39
C PRO A 223 -55.62 -1.21 15.83
N ALA A 224 -56.41 -2.28 15.71
CA ALA A 224 -57.72 -2.40 16.36
C ALA A 224 -57.63 -2.38 17.89
N ILE A 225 -56.45 -2.65 18.47
CA ILE A 225 -56.27 -2.67 19.93
C ILE A 225 -56.60 -1.33 20.60
N LYS A 226 -56.46 -0.19 19.88
CA LYS A 226 -56.88 1.14 20.35
C LYS A 226 -58.38 1.23 20.68
N ASP A 227 -59.19 0.38 20.04
CA ASP A 227 -60.64 0.35 20.15
C ASP A 227 -61.09 -0.71 21.18
N ILE A 228 -60.14 -1.42 21.82
CA ILE A 228 -60.38 -2.46 22.81
C ILE A 228 -60.08 -1.89 24.20
N LYS A 229 -61.12 -1.78 25.04
CA LYS A 229 -60.93 -1.40 26.45
C LYS A 229 -60.27 -2.55 27.24
N ASP A 230 -59.32 -2.18 28.09
CA ASP A 230 -58.61 -3.06 29.04
C ASP A 230 -58.10 -4.38 28.40
N PRO A 231 -57.25 -4.33 27.35
CA PRO A 231 -56.81 -5.52 26.63
C PRO A 231 -55.84 -6.37 27.48
N SER A 232 -56.11 -7.67 27.58
CA SER A 232 -55.25 -8.64 28.24
C SER A 232 -53.87 -8.77 27.55
N GLU A 233 -52.84 -9.24 28.27
CA GLU A 233 -51.47 -9.34 27.72
C GLU A 233 -51.41 -10.25 26.48
N GLU A 234 -52.29 -11.26 26.36
CA GLU A 234 -52.42 -12.08 25.15
C GLU A 234 -52.90 -11.26 23.93
N ILE A 235 -53.89 -10.38 24.12
CA ILE A 235 -54.38 -9.46 23.08
C ILE A 235 -53.28 -8.44 22.72
N GLN A 236 -52.57 -7.89 23.71
CA GLN A 236 -51.45 -6.98 23.49
C GLN A 236 -50.32 -7.64 22.70
N LEU A 237 -49.92 -8.86 23.07
CA LEU A 237 -48.92 -9.66 22.37
C LEU A 237 -49.37 -9.99 20.93
N ALA A 238 -50.63 -10.37 20.71
CA ALA A 238 -51.15 -10.65 19.38
C ALA A 238 -51.15 -9.40 18.48
N ALA A 239 -51.52 -8.23 19.02
CA ALA A 239 -51.48 -6.96 18.28
C ALA A 239 -50.06 -6.60 17.81
N VAL A 240 -49.05 -6.68 18.70
CA VAL A 240 -47.65 -6.34 18.34
C VAL A 240 -46.95 -7.43 17.52
N GLN A 241 -47.43 -8.68 17.55
CA GLN A 241 -47.01 -9.74 16.63
C GLN A 241 -47.56 -9.53 15.21
N GLN A 242 -48.80 -9.07 15.09
CA GLN A 242 -49.43 -8.74 13.80
C GLN A 242 -48.76 -7.50 13.17
N ASN A 243 -48.52 -6.46 13.98
CA ASN A 243 -47.80 -5.26 13.59
C ASN A 243 -47.12 -4.65 14.83
N GLY A 244 -45.79 -4.69 14.90
CA GLY A 244 -45.06 -4.15 16.06
C GLY A 244 -45.34 -2.67 16.35
N SER A 245 -45.71 -1.88 15.34
CA SER A 245 -46.09 -0.47 15.52
C SER A 245 -47.42 -0.29 16.26
N SER A 246 -48.23 -1.34 16.44
CA SER A 246 -49.46 -1.31 17.25
C SER A 246 -49.19 -1.04 18.74
N ILE A 247 -47.94 -1.12 19.21
CA ILE A 247 -47.57 -0.76 20.58
C ILE A 247 -47.87 0.71 20.91
N GLN A 248 -47.90 1.61 19.91
CA GLN A 248 -48.33 3.01 20.08
C GLN A 248 -49.80 3.16 20.52
N CYS A 249 -50.59 2.09 20.43
CA CYS A 249 -51.99 2.03 20.81
C CYS A 249 -52.22 1.28 22.14
N ILE A 250 -51.15 0.96 22.87
CA ILE A 250 -51.21 0.22 24.14
C ILE A 250 -50.73 1.15 25.24
N GLU A 251 -51.59 1.44 26.22
CA GLU A 251 -51.19 2.16 27.42
C GLU A 251 -50.37 1.26 28.34
N ASN A 252 -49.17 1.69 28.73
CA ASN A 252 -48.27 0.99 29.67
C ASN A 252 -47.99 -0.49 29.30
N PRO A 253 -47.48 -0.80 28.10
CA PRO A 253 -47.21 -2.17 27.65
C PRO A 253 -46.15 -2.85 28.54
N SER A 254 -46.35 -4.14 28.85
CA SER A 254 -45.40 -4.93 29.63
C SER A 254 -44.04 -5.06 28.94
N GLU A 255 -42.99 -5.40 29.69
CA GLU A 255 -41.67 -5.70 29.09
C GLU A 255 -41.77 -6.81 28.03
N THR A 256 -42.61 -7.82 28.26
CA THR A 256 -42.92 -8.90 27.31
C THR A 256 -43.49 -8.36 25.99
N VAL A 257 -44.44 -7.42 26.06
CA VAL A 257 -45.06 -6.77 24.89
C VAL A 257 -44.08 -5.82 24.19
N GLN A 258 -43.26 -5.07 24.93
CA GLN A 258 -42.19 -4.22 24.40
C GLN A 258 -41.13 -5.03 23.62
N LEU A 259 -40.63 -6.12 24.21
CA LEU A 259 -39.70 -7.04 23.56
C LEU A 259 -40.32 -7.74 22.34
N ALA A 260 -41.61 -8.10 22.40
CA ALA A 260 -42.34 -8.63 21.25
C ALA A 260 -42.44 -7.60 20.11
N ALA A 261 -42.83 -6.35 20.38
CA ALA A 261 -42.89 -5.30 19.37
C ALA A 261 -41.55 -5.13 18.65
N ILE A 262 -40.45 -4.99 19.40
CA ILE A 262 -39.08 -4.90 18.85
C ILE A 262 -38.68 -6.16 18.08
N ARG A 263 -39.15 -7.34 18.49
CA ARG A 263 -38.87 -8.61 17.80
C ARG A 263 -39.43 -8.63 16.38
N TYR A 264 -40.64 -8.11 16.15
CA TYR A 264 -41.29 -8.10 14.83
C TYR A 264 -41.04 -6.81 14.02
N ASN A 265 -41.00 -5.64 14.67
CA ASN A 265 -40.58 -4.38 14.05
C ASN A 265 -39.59 -3.63 14.96
N VAL A 266 -38.32 -3.52 14.58
CA VAL A 266 -37.31 -2.81 15.39
C VAL A 266 -37.59 -1.30 15.48
N ASP A 267 -38.23 -0.73 14.45
CA ASP A 267 -38.61 0.69 14.44
C ASP A 267 -39.82 0.97 15.34
N ALA A 268 -40.47 -0.04 15.91
CA ALA A 268 -41.49 0.15 16.95
C ALA A 268 -40.91 0.73 18.24
N PHE A 269 -39.59 0.65 18.44
CA PHE A 269 -38.88 1.24 19.58
C PHE A 269 -39.16 2.74 19.75
N GLN A 270 -39.42 3.47 18.66
CA GLN A 270 -39.73 4.91 18.71
C GLN A 270 -41.08 5.24 19.38
N TYR A 271 -41.93 4.23 19.62
CA TYR A 271 -43.23 4.35 20.28
C TYR A 271 -43.24 3.79 21.71
N ILE A 272 -42.08 3.36 22.23
CA ILE A 272 -41.96 2.82 23.58
C ILE A 272 -41.45 3.92 24.49
N GLU A 273 -42.33 4.43 25.36
CA GLU A 273 -41.93 5.36 26.42
C GLU A 273 -41.20 4.62 27.55
N ASN A 274 -40.09 5.19 28.04
CA ASN A 274 -39.31 4.67 29.16
C ASN A 274 -38.92 3.17 29.06
N PRO A 275 -38.33 2.70 27.95
CA PRO A 275 -37.96 1.29 27.77
C PRO A 275 -36.94 0.83 28.81
N SER A 276 -37.11 -0.38 29.35
CA SER A 276 -36.17 -0.99 30.30
C SER A 276 -34.81 -1.30 29.66
N GLU A 277 -33.79 -1.59 30.47
CA GLU A 277 -32.45 -1.96 29.96
C GLU A 277 -32.50 -3.17 29.00
N THR A 278 -33.37 -4.16 29.26
CA THR A 278 -33.49 -5.35 28.40
C THR A 278 -34.08 -4.98 27.03
N VAL A 279 -35.06 -4.08 27.01
CA VAL A 279 -35.74 -3.54 25.82
C VAL A 279 -34.79 -2.65 25.01
N GLN A 280 -34.04 -1.78 25.69
CA GLN A 280 -32.96 -0.97 25.10
C GLN A 280 -31.86 -1.86 24.47
N LEU A 281 -31.39 -2.88 25.18
CA LEU A 281 -30.42 -3.85 24.67
C LEU A 281 -30.94 -4.59 23.44
N ALA A 282 -32.18 -5.09 23.46
CA ALA A 282 -32.78 -5.80 22.34
C ALA A 282 -32.89 -4.92 21.07
N ALA A 283 -33.24 -3.64 21.24
CA ALA A 283 -33.27 -2.66 20.15
C ALA A 283 -31.86 -2.36 19.60
N VAL A 284 -30.91 -2.04 20.47
CA VAL A 284 -29.52 -1.67 20.08
C VAL A 284 -28.76 -2.85 19.47
N GLN A 285 -28.96 -4.08 19.96
CA GLN A 285 -28.33 -5.28 19.39
C GLN A 285 -28.81 -5.56 17.95
N LYS A 286 -30.08 -5.28 17.64
CA LYS A 286 -30.63 -5.35 16.28
C LYS A 286 -30.18 -4.17 15.40
N SER A 287 -30.27 -2.95 15.92
CA SER A 287 -29.99 -1.71 15.19
C SER A 287 -29.22 -0.74 16.09
N PRO A 288 -27.87 -0.80 16.11
CA PRO A 288 -27.04 0.03 16.97
C PRO A 288 -27.28 1.54 16.85
N LYS A 289 -27.77 1.98 15.68
CA LYS A 289 -28.15 3.37 15.41
C LYS A 289 -29.29 3.89 16.27
N LEU A 290 -30.06 3.03 16.94
CA LEU A 290 -31.14 3.43 17.85
C LEU A 290 -30.62 4.03 19.16
N ILE A 291 -29.33 3.88 19.49
CA ILE A 291 -28.70 4.52 20.68
C ILE A 291 -28.92 6.04 20.74
N LYS A 292 -29.08 6.70 19.59
CA LYS A 292 -29.36 8.15 19.46
C LYS A 292 -30.77 8.57 19.91
N PHE A 293 -31.64 7.60 20.20
CA PHE A 293 -33.02 7.78 20.66
C PHE A 293 -33.19 7.28 22.10
N ILE A 294 -32.10 6.95 22.79
CA ILE A 294 -32.12 6.50 24.19
C ILE A 294 -31.56 7.63 25.03
N ASP A 295 -32.38 8.20 25.90
CA ASP A 295 -31.93 9.16 26.90
C ASP A 295 -31.21 8.40 28.03
N SER A 296 -29.97 8.81 28.34
CA SER A 296 -29.13 8.23 29.41
C SER A 296 -28.99 6.69 29.37
N PRO A 297 -28.52 6.09 28.25
CA PRO A 297 -28.34 4.64 28.12
C PRO A 297 -27.36 4.09 29.16
N THR A 298 -27.63 2.89 29.69
CA THR A 298 -26.72 2.20 30.63
C THR A 298 -25.39 1.82 30.00
N GLU A 299 -24.37 1.50 30.80
CA GLU A 299 -23.07 1.04 30.28
C GLU A 299 -23.22 -0.18 29.35
N ALA A 300 -24.09 -1.14 29.67
CA ALA A 300 -24.33 -2.31 28.81
C ALA A 300 -24.92 -1.93 27.45
N VAL A 301 -25.89 -1.00 27.43
CA VAL A 301 -26.54 -0.49 26.21
C VAL A 301 -25.54 0.33 25.37
N GLN A 302 -24.73 1.18 26.02
CA GLN A 302 -23.65 1.93 25.38
C GLN A 302 -22.61 1.00 24.75
N LEU A 303 -22.14 -0.02 25.49
CA LEU A 303 -21.17 -1.02 25.02
C LEU A 303 -21.73 -1.80 23.82
N ALA A 304 -23.00 -2.25 23.88
CA ALA A 304 -23.64 -2.97 22.78
C ALA A 304 -23.68 -2.13 21.48
N ALA A 305 -23.83 -0.80 21.59
CA ALA A 305 -23.77 0.10 20.43
C ALA A 305 -22.33 0.26 19.90
N VAL A 306 -21.37 0.65 20.75
CA VAL A 306 -20.00 0.97 20.29
C VAL A 306 -19.21 -0.28 19.88
N GLN A 307 -19.52 -1.46 20.41
CA GLN A 307 -18.90 -2.72 19.96
C GLN A 307 -19.28 -3.10 18.52
N LYS A 308 -20.39 -2.58 18.00
CA LYS A 308 -20.88 -2.84 16.62
C LYS A 308 -20.48 -1.73 15.65
N ASP A 309 -20.55 -0.47 16.07
CA ASP A 309 -20.00 0.66 15.33
C ASP A 309 -19.44 1.71 16.31
N PRO A 310 -18.12 1.69 16.56
CA PRO A 310 -17.43 2.65 17.43
C PRO A 310 -17.69 4.14 17.11
N ARG A 311 -18.11 4.47 15.88
CA ARG A 311 -18.42 5.86 15.47
C ARG A 311 -19.74 6.37 16.07
N LEU A 312 -20.52 5.51 16.72
CA LEU A 312 -21.76 5.87 17.40
C LEU A 312 -21.54 6.55 18.76
N ILE A 313 -20.32 6.51 19.33
CA ILE A 313 -20.00 7.18 20.60
C ILE A 313 -20.33 8.68 20.59
N LYS A 314 -20.31 9.32 19.41
CA LYS A 314 -20.69 10.72 19.21
C LYS A 314 -22.18 11.03 19.48
N PHE A 315 -23.01 10.00 19.64
CA PHE A 315 -24.43 10.09 20.00
C PHE A 315 -24.67 9.74 21.48
N ILE A 316 -23.62 9.46 22.25
CA ILE A 316 -23.70 9.16 23.68
C ILE A 316 -23.21 10.41 24.42
N ASP A 317 -24.11 11.09 25.13
CA ASP A 317 -23.81 12.37 25.77
C ASP A 317 -22.91 12.29 27.01
N SER A 318 -22.85 11.10 27.64
CA SER A 318 -22.02 10.78 28.81
C SER A 318 -21.47 9.35 28.69
N PRO A 319 -20.49 9.10 27.80
CA PRO A 319 -19.94 7.77 27.58
C PRO A 319 -19.06 7.34 28.76
N THR A 320 -19.32 6.16 29.33
CA THR A 320 -18.55 5.66 30.48
C THR A 320 -17.08 5.36 30.11
N GLU A 321 -16.20 5.30 31.10
CA GLU A 321 -14.78 4.97 30.88
C GLU A 321 -14.61 3.64 30.12
N ALA A 322 -15.36 2.59 30.47
CA ALA A 322 -15.32 1.31 29.76
C ALA A 322 -15.75 1.45 28.28
N VAL A 323 -16.76 2.28 27.99
CA VAL A 323 -17.26 2.57 26.64
C VAL A 323 -16.24 3.36 25.82
N GLN A 324 -15.63 4.39 26.42
CA GLN A 324 -14.57 5.18 25.79
C GLN A 324 -13.33 4.31 25.49
N LEU A 325 -12.85 3.53 26.47
CA LEU A 325 -11.69 2.64 26.33
C LEU A 325 -11.95 1.51 25.32
N THR A 326 -13.15 0.93 25.29
CA THR A 326 -13.54 -0.08 24.29
C THR A 326 -13.49 0.51 22.88
N THR A 327 -14.07 1.70 22.70
CA THR A 327 -14.03 2.45 21.44
C THR A 327 -12.59 2.72 21.01
N PHE A 328 -11.75 3.19 21.93
CA PHE A 328 -10.35 3.51 21.68
C PHE A 328 -9.52 2.28 21.26
N ARG A 329 -9.66 1.16 22.00
CA ARG A 329 -8.95 -0.10 21.71
C ARG A 329 -9.30 -0.66 20.33
N GLN A 330 -10.56 -0.56 19.89
CA GLN A 330 -10.92 -1.00 18.53
C GLN A 330 -10.26 -0.15 17.43
N PHE A 331 -10.00 1.14 17.67
CA PHE A 331 -9.30 2.02 16.71
C PHE A 331 -7.77 1.94 16.77
N ILE A 332 -7.15 1.37 17.81
CA ILE A 332 -5.70 1.08 17.78
C ILE A 332 -5.35 0.06 16.68
N TYR A 333 -6.29 -0.83 16.35
CA TYR A 333 -6.12 -1.89 15.34
C TYR A 333 -6.78 -1.60 13.97
N GLY A 334 -7.40 -0.42 13.79
CA GLY A 334 -8.03 0.01 12.53
C GLY A 334 -7.47 1.34 12.05
N GLU A 335 -7.23 1.49 10.74
CA GLU A 335 -6.48 2.62 10.15
C GLU A 335 -6.86 4.01 10.69
N ILE A 336 -6.03 4.56 11.59
CA ILE A 336 -6.07 5.98 11.96
C ILE A 336 -5.46 6.79 10.81
N ARG A 337 -6.29 7.09 9.81
CA ARG A 337 -5.95 8.00 8.70
C ARG A 337 -5.76 9.41 9.24
N TYR A 338 -4.75 10.11 8.71
CA TYR A 338 -4.37 11.45 9.16
C TYR A 338 -5.51 12.47 9.06
N GLY A 339 -5.65 13.34 10.08
CA GLY A 339 -6.48 14.53 10.02
C GLY A 339 -7.42 14.71 11.22
N GLN A 340 -8.39 15.62 11.06
CA GLN A 340 -9.41 15.95 12.06
C GLN A 340 -10.43 14.82 12.30
N ASP A 341 -10.34 13.72 11.55
CA ASP A 341 -11.22 12.56 11.66
C ASP A 341 -10.89 11.60 12.81
N SER A 342 -9.77 11.78 13.51
CA SER A 342 -9.36 10.95 14.66
C SER A 342 -10.48 10.85 15.70
N VAL A 343 -10.81 9.62 16.10
CA VAL A 343 -12.03 9.33 16.88
C VAL A 343 -12.00 9.95 18.27
N ILE A 344 -10.82 10.16 18.86
CA ILE A 344 -10.71 10.86 20.15
C ILE A 344 -11.21 12.32 20.09
N LEU A 345 -11.24 12.93 18.90
CA LEU A 345 -11.82 14.27 18.66
C LEU A 345 -13.35 14.25 18.54
N LYS A 346 -13.94 13.05 18.44
CA LYS A 346 -15.39 12.78 18.36
C LYS A 346 -15.93 12.21 19.68
N ILE A 347 -15.06 11.98 20.66
CA ILE A 347 -15.42 11.57 22.01
C ILE A 347 -15.55 12.83 22.88
N LYS A 348 -16.71 12.96 23.52
CA LYS A 348 -17.02 14.05 24.43
C LYS A 348 -16.32 13.77 25.78
N ALA A 349 -15.34 14.59 26.13
CA ALA A 349 -14.47 14.44 27.32
C ALA A 349 -13.73 13.08 27.42
N PRO A 350 -12.69 12.86 26.58
CA PRO A 350 -11.89 11.62 26.62
C PRO A 350 -11.09 11.47 27.92
N THR A 351 -10.99 10.24 28.45
CA THR A 351 -10.19 9.93 29.66
C THR A 351 -8.69 10.21 29.49
N GLU A 352 -7.96 10.37 30.60
CA GLU A 352 -6.54 10.68 30.56
C GLU A 352 -5.70 9.55 29.94
N GLU A 353 -6.02 8.27 30.15
CA GLU A 353 -5.36 7.13 29.46
C GLU A 353 -5.45 7.27 27.93
N MET A 354 -6.62 7.71 27.42
CA MET A 354 -6.85 7.86 25.99
C MET A 354 -6.15 9.09 25.42
N GLN A 355 -6.18 10.22 26.14
CA GLN A 355 -5.39 11.40 25.77
C GLN A 355 -3.89 11.06 25.74
N LEU A 356 -3.42 10.28 26.72
CA LEU A 356 -2.02 9.85 26.86
C LEU A 356 -1.58 9.01 25.67
N ALA A 357 -2.31 7.95 25.35
CA ALA A 357 -2.00 7.09 24.20
C ALA A 357 -2.14 7.84 22.86
N ALA A 358 -3.08 8.79 22.74
CA ALA A 358 -3.22 9.64 21.55
C ALA A 358 -2.04 10.61 21.37
N VAL A 359 -1.57 11.28 22.44
CA VAL A 359 -0.38 12.15 22.40
C VAL A 359 0.88 11.32 22.16
N GLN A 360 1.04 10.17 22.82
CA GLN A 360 2.18 9.27 22.61
C GLN A 360 2.32 8.83 21.15
N ARG A 361 1.19 8.53 20.48
CA ARG A 361 1.17 8.09 19.07
C ARG A 361 1.23 9.26 18.08
N TYR A 362 0.58 10.38 18.40
CA TYR A 362 0.43 11.55 17.54
C TYR A 362 0.53 12.85 18.39
N PRO A 363 1.74 13.35 18.71
CA PRO A 363 1.92 14.48 19.63
C PRO A 363 1.12 15.74 19.29
N HIS A 364 0.90 15.99 17.99
CA HIS A 364 0.11 17.12 17.50
C HIS A 364 -1.38 17.08 17.88
N THR A 365 -1.87 15.99 18.50
CA THR A 365 -3.24 15.89 19.04
C THR A 365 -3.44 16.75 20.28
N LEU A 366 -2.37 17.09 21.01
CA LEU A 366 -2.40 17.92 22.22
C LEU A 366 -3.25 19.18 22.07
N LYS A 367 -3.16 19.84 20.92
CA LYS A 367 -3.87 21.10 20.60
C LYS A 367 -5.40 21.02 20.59
N TYR A 368 -5.97 19.82 20.61
CA TYR A 368 -7.41 19.60 20.64
C TYR A 368 -7.93 19.26 22.04
N PHE A 369 -7.05 18.96 23.00
CA PHE A 369 -7.43 18.70 24.38
C PHE A 369 -7.51 20.02 25.16
N LYS A 370 -8.64 20.25 25.82
CA LYS A 370 -8.82 21.41 26.70
C LYS A 370 -8.17 21.11 28.05
N ASN A 371 -7.25 21.97 28.48
CA ASN A 371 -6.51 21.86 29.75
C ASN A 371 -5.78 20.50 29.92
N PRO A 372 -4.88 20.11 29.00
CA PRO A 372 -4.16 18.83 29.10
C PRO A 372 -3.25 18.81 30.34
N SER A 373 -3.16 17.65 31.01
CA SER A 373 -2.32 17.48 32.20
C SER A 373 -0.83 17.66 31.91
N GLU A 374 -0.02 17.91 32.94
CA GLU A 374 1.43 18.08 32.80
C GLU A 374 2.11 16.85 32.18
N ALA A 375 1.61 15.63 32.43
CA ALA A 375 2.11 14.41 31.81
C ALA A 375 1.91 14.41 30.28
N LEU A 376 0.72 14.82 29.81
CA LEU A 376 0.42 14.97 28.38
C LEU A 376 1.29 16.06 27.73
N GLN A 377 1.42 17.20 28.41
CA GLN A 377 2.26 18.32 27.98
C GLN A 377 3.73 17.89 27.82
N LEU A 378 4.30 17.22 28.84
CA LEU A 378 5.68 16.72 28.84
C LEU A 378 5.94 15.77 27.67
N ILE A 379 5.09 14.75 27.48
CA ILE A 379 5.28 13.76 26.40
C ILE A 379 5.17 14.42 25.02
N ALA A 380 4.26 15.37 24.84
CA ALA A 380 4.15 16.11 23.59
C ALA A 380 5.42 16.90 23.27
N VAL A 381 5.95 17.68 24.22
CA VAL A 381 7.14 18.51 23.99
C VAL A 381 8.45 17.70 23.94
N GLN A 382 8.51 16.54 24.62
CA GLN A 382 9.62 15.60 24.52
C GLN A 382 9.71 14.92 23.14
N GLN A 383 8.59 14.77 22.42
CA GLN A 383 8.61 14.33 21.03
C GLN A 383 8.77 15.49 20.03
N ASN A 384 8.22 16.66 20.32
CA ASN A 384 8.35 17.87 19.50
C ASN A 384 8.20 19.14 20.35
N GLY A 385 9.32 19.77 20.69
CA GLY A 385 9.36 20.96 21.56
C GLY A 385 8.58 22.16 21.00
N GLY A 386 8.40 22.25 19.68
CA GLY A 386 7.56 23.27 19.05
C GLY A 386 6.07 23.18 19.40
N LEU A 387 5.61 22.06 19.98
CA LEU A 387 4.23 21.93 20.45
C LEU A 387 3.93 22.75 21.70
N ILE A 388 4.93 23.33 22.37
CA ILE A 388 4.71 24.25 23.49
C ILE A 388 3.89 25.49 23.09
N TRP A 389 3.87 25.86 21.80
CA TRP A 389 3.00 26.90 21.25
C TRP A 389 1.49 26.63 21.48
N TYR A 390 1.09 25.36 21.63
CA TYR A 390 -0.29 24.97 21.90
C TYR A 390 -0.61 24.86 23.40
N ILE A 391 0.33 25.17 24.28
CA ILE A 391 0.18 25.01 25.73
C ILE A 391 0.01 26.40 26.35
N GLU A 392 -1.17 26.65 26.93
CA GLU A 392 -1.40 27.85 27.72
C GLU A 392 -0.71 27.73 29.08
N ASN A 393 0.15 28.70 29.41
CA ASN A 393 0.91 28.79 30.67
C ASN A 393 1.67 27.49 31.05
N PRO A 394 2.59 27.00 30.19
CA PRO A 394 3.31 25.75 30.41
C PRO A 394 4.16 25.78 31.68
N SER A 395 4.21 24.66 32.42
CA SER A 395 5.03 24.54 33.62
C SER A 395 6.52 24.74 33.33
N LYS A 396 7.33 25.00 34.38
CA LYS A 396 8.79 25.06 34.24
C LYS A 396 9.38 23.76 33.68
N ALA A 397 8.83 22.60 34.04
CA ALA A 397 9.31 21.31 33.55
C ALA A 397 8.97 21.12 32.06
N VAL A 398 7.77 21.51 31.63
CA VAL A 398 7.33 21.51 30.23
C VAL A 398 8.17 22.49 29.39
N GLN A 399 8.41 23.70 29.88
CA GLN A 399 9.31 24.67 29.25
C GLN A 399 10.72 24.10 29.09
N LEU A 400 11.28 23.47 30.12
CA LEU A 400 12.62 22.91 30.10
C LEU A 400 12.73 21.74 29.12
N ALA A 401 11.78 20.81 29.14
CA ALA A 401 11.72 19.69 28.21
C ALA A 401 11.61 20.16 26.75
N ALA A 402 10.79 21.18 26.47
CA ALA A 402 10.64 21.75 25.14
C ALA A 402 11.95 22.34 24.59
N VAL A 403 12.69 23.14 25.39
CA VAL A 403 13.96 23.74 24.93
C VAL A 403 15.14 22.76 24.93
N GLN A 404 15.10 21.70 25.74
CA GLN A 404 16.06 20.61 25.65
C GLN A 404 15.87 19.80 24.37
N GLN A 405 14.63 19.52 23.98
CA GLN A 405 14.29 18.83 22.74
C GLN A 405 14.63 19.71 21.51
N CYS A 406 14.13 20.95 21.48
CA CYS A 406 14.38 21.91 20.42
C CYS A 406 14.59 23.31 21.01
N GLY A 407 15.83 23.76 21.12
CA GLY A 407 16.17 25.02 21.79
C GLY A 407 15.57 26.28 21.16
N SER A 408 15.10 26.23 19.91
CA SER A 408 14.38 27.34 19.28
C SER A 408 12.92 27.47 19.75
N ALA A 409 12.37 26.47 20.45
CA ALA A 409 11.06 26.52 21.09
C ALA A 409 10.95 27.65 22.13
N ILE A 410 12.08 28.17 22.64
CA ILE A 410 12.11 29.34 23.53
C ILE A 410 11.43 30.57 22.93
N ARG A 411 11.38 30.70 21.59
CA ARG A 411 10.69 31.81 20.91
C ARG A 411 9.17 31.80 21.12
N GLU A 412 8.61 30.64 21.46
CA GLU A 412 7.18 30.44 21.75
C GLU A 412 6.88 30.60 23.26
N ILE A 413 7.91 30.62 24.11
CA ILE A 413 7.78 30.75 25.56
C ILE A 413 7.72 32.24 25.91
N LYS A 414 6.61 32.66 26.50
CA LYS A 414 6.47 34.00 27.07
C LYS A 414 7.30 34.12 28.35
N ASP A 415 8.07 35.20 28.46
CA ASP A 415 8.86 35.60 29.65
C ASP A 415 9.67 34.46 30.30
N PRO A 416 10.52 33.73 29.54
CA PRO A 416 11.25 32.57 30.04
C PRO A 416 12.26 32.94 31.13
N SER A 417 12.34 32.10 32.18
CA SER A 417 13.35 32.26 33.25
C SER A 417 14.78 32.05 32.73
N GLU A 418 15.79 32.58 33.45
CA GLU A 418 17.21 32.43 33.08
C GLU A 418 17.65 30.96 32.90
N GLU A 419 17.02 30.01 33.60
CA GLU A 419 17.31 28.58 33.45
C GLU A 419 16.82 28.01 32.11
N ILE A 420 15.66 28.47 31.63
CA ILE A 420 15.11 28.10 30.31
C ILE A 420 15.93 28.77 29.19
N LYS A 421 16.32 30.04 29.37
CA LYS A 421 17.27 30.73 28.50
C LYS A 421 18.61 30.00 28.42
N LEU A 422 19.14 29.57 29.57
CA LEU A 422 20.39 28.83 29.67
C LEU A 422 20.29 27.50 28.93
N ALA A 423 19.24 26.70 29.17
CA ALA A 423 19.02 25.43 28.49
C ALA A 423 18.91 25.59 26.96
N ALA A 424 18.18 26.59 26.47
CA ALA A 424 18.06 26.87 25.04
C ALA A 424 19.40 27.21 24.36
N VAL A 425 20.24 28.04 25.02
CA VAL A 425 21.58 28.43 24.50
C VAL A 425 22.60 27.31 24.68
N GLN A 426 22.49 26.50 25.74
CA GLN A 426 23.29 25.28 25.94
C GLN A 426 22.95 24.18 24.93
N GLN A 427 21.70 24.08 24.47
CA GLN A 427 21.30 23.21 23.36
C GLN A 427 21.96 23.70 22.07
N ASN A 428 21.63 24.92 21.62
CA ASN A 428 22.28 25.57 20.48
C ASN A 428 22.50 27.07 20.74
N GLY A 429 23.76 27.52 20.62
CA GLY A 429 24.16 28.90 20.87
C GLY A 429 23.48 29.93 19.95
N TYR A 430 22.97 29.49 18.79
CA TYR A 430 22.19 30.32 17.88
C TYR A 430 20.91 30.87 18.53
N ASN A 431 20.31 30.13 19.47
CA ASN A 431 19.04 30.48 20.10
C ASN A 431 19.09 31.78 20.93
N ILE A 432 20.29 32.34 21.15
CA ILE A 432 20.44 33.69 21.71
C ILE A 432 19.73 34.77 20.89
N ILE A 433 19.51 34.54 19.58
CA ILE A 433 18.71 35.42 18.70
C ILE A 433 17.24 35.59 19.17
N TYR A 434 16.71 34.62 19.92
CA TYR A 434 15.35 34.65 20.46
C TYR A 434 15.28 35.22 21.88
N ILE A 435 16.42 35.52 22.50
CA ILE A 435 16.49 36.04 23.87
C ILE A 435 16.72 37.54 23.80
N LYS A 436 15.70 38.31 24.18
CA LYS A 436 15.85 39.75 24.40
C LYS A 436 16.78 40.01 25.59
N ASP A 437 17.70 40.96 25.41
CA ASP A 437 18.64 41.45 26.43
C ASP A 437 19.36 40.32 27.20
N PRO A 438 20.10 39.41 26.51
CA PRO A 438 20.69 38.22 27.11
C PRO A 438 21.80 38.58 28.11
N SER A 439 21.82 37.91 29.27
CA SER A 439 22.85 38.09 30.30
C SER A 439 24.25 37.68 29.79
N GLU A 440 25.32 38.27 30.35
CA GLU A 440 26.69 38.05 29.85
C GLU A 440 27.09 36.56 29.86
N ALA A 441 26.59 35.78 30.83
CA ALA A 441 26.80 34.33 30.85
C ALA A 441 26.23 33.63 29.60
N LEU A 442 25.01 33.99 29.16
CA LEU A 442 24.39 33.46 27.94
C LEU A 442 25.16 33.91 26.69
N GLN A 443 25.58 35.19 26.65
CA GLN A 443 26.42 35.73 25.59
C GLN A 443 27.74 34.95 25.44
N LEU A 444 28.43 34.67 26.56
CA LEU A 444 29.66 33.88 26.59
C LEU A 444 29.45 32.45 26.09
N ILE A 445 28.41 31.74 26.55
CA ILE A 445 28.12 30.37 26.12
C ILE A 445 27.82 30.31 24.61
N ALA A 446 27.07 31.28 24.07
CA ALA A 446 26.79 31.36 22.64
C ALA A 446 28.09 31.51 21.82
N VAL A 447 28.94 32.50 22.15
CA VAL A 447 30.17 32.76 21.38
C VAL A 447 31.26 31.69 21.59
N GLN A 448 31.26 30.97 22.72
CA GLN A 448 32.15 29.83 22.95
C GLN A 448 31.76 28.60 22.10
N LYS A 449 30.46 28.41 21.80
CA LYS A 449 30.00 27.42 20.81
C LYS A 449 30.43 27.83 19.39
N ASN A 450 30.07 29.03 18.96
CA ASN A 450 30.54 29.61 17.69
C ASN A 450 30.72 31.13 17.83
N GLY A 451 31.95 31.62 17.60
CA GLY A 451 32.29 33.04 17.74
C GLY A 451 31.44 33.96 16.85
N GLU A 452 30.97 33.47 15.70
CA GLU A 452 30.13 34.26 14.78
C GLU A 452 28.74 34.60 15.35
N PHE A 453 28.26 33.87 16.37
CA PHE A 453 26.99 34.19 17.03
C PHE A 453 27.00 35.56 17.73
N ILE A 454 28.17 36.19 17.89
CA ILE A 454 28.27 37.60 18.31
C ILE A 454 27.51 38.57 17.38
N ARG A 455 27.23 38.19 16.12
CA ARG A 455 26.39 38.98 15.20
C ARG A 455 24.96 39.17 15.68
N TYR A 456 24.48 38.32 16.58
CA TYR A 456 23.14 38.38 17.18
C TYR A 456 23.13 39.08 18.55
N ILE A 457 24.28 39.55 19.04
CA ILE A 457 24.41 40.15 20.37
C ILE A 457 24.47 41.68 20.27
N GLY A 458 23.54 42.35 20.93
CA GLY A 458 23.54 43.81 21.08
C GLY A 458 24.62 44.26 22.07
N ASN A 459 25.50 45.19 21.65
CA ASN A 459 26.53 45.82 22.48
C ASN A 459 27.36 44.84 23.36
N PRO A 460 27.96 43.78 22.79
CA PRO A 460 28.70 42.76 23.56
C PRO A 460 29.86 43.37 24.34
N SER A 461 30.05 42.91 25.59
CA SER A 461 31.12 43.38 26.47
C SER A 461 32.51 42.99 25.96
N LYS A 462 33.56 43.57 26.55
CA LYS A 462 34.96 43.21 26.22
C LYS A 462 35.22 41.70 26.42
N ALA A 463 34.60 41.07 27.42
CA ALA A 463 34.75 39.63 27.69
C ALA A 463 34.12 38.79 26.58
N VAL A 464 32.88 39.12 26.16
CA VAL A 464 32.16 38.44 25.08
C VAL A 464 32.86 38.63 23.74
N GLN A 465 33.32 39.84 23.44
CA GLN A 465 34.10 40.13 22.24
C GLN A 465 35.42 39.33 22.20
N LEU A 466 36.16 39.25 23.30
CA LEU A 466 37.38 38.45 23.40
C LEU A 466 37.09 36.95 23.25
N ALA A 467 36.02 36.43 23.85
CA ALA A 467 35.63 35.03 23.71
C ALA A 467 35.26 34.68 22.27
N ALA A 468 34.54 35.56 21.56
CA ALA A 468 34.18 35.37 20.16
C ALA A 468 35.41 35.30 19.24
N VAL A 469 36.32 36.28 19.31
CA VAL A 469 37.50 36.30 18.42
C VAL A 469 38.53 35.22 18.74
N ARG A 470 38.63 34.79 20.02
CA ARG A 470 39.44 33.63 20.40
C ARG A 470 38.86 32.32 19.88
N LYS A 471 37.54 32.22 19.73
CA LYS A 471 36.86 31.06 19.12
C LYS A 471 36.99 31.06 17.59
N ASN A 472 36.85 32.22 16.95
CA ASN A 472 37.02 32.43 15.51
C ASN A 472 37.47 33.88 15.27
N GLY A 473 38.72 34.10 14.83
CA GLY A 473 39.28 35.44 14.64
C GLY A 473 38.50 36.29 13.65
N ARG A 474 37.89 35.67 12.62
CA ARG A 474 37.03 36.36 11.64
C ARG A 474 35.72 36.87 12.24
N ALA A 475 35.32 36.42 13.43
CA ALA A 475 34.16 36.97 14.14
C ALA A 475 34.28 38.48 14.43
N ILE A 476 35.49 39.05 14.35
CA ILE A 476 35.75 40.50 14.38
C ILE A 476 34.89 41.27 13.35
N GLU A 477 34.57 40.66 12.20
CA GLU A 477 33.71 41.19 11.13
C GLU A 477 32.35 41.67 11.66
N PHE A 478 31.79 40.97 12.64
CA PHE A 478 30.46 41.24 13.19
C PHE A 478 30.49 42.21 14.38
N ILE A 479 31.67 42.60 14.86
CA ILE A 479 31.83 43.47 16.03
C ILE A 479 31.87 44.94 15.59
N LYS A 480 30.74 45.65 15.72
CA LYS A 480 30.58 47.05 15.27
C LYS A 480 31.55 48.05 15.91
N LYS A 481 32.04 47.79 17.13
CA LYS A 481 33.00 48.62 17.88
C LYS A 481 33.97 47.73 18.67
N PRO A 482 35.01 47.16 18.04
CA PRO A 482 35.92 46.23 18.70
C PRO A 482 36.98 47.00 19.50
N TYR A 483 37.16 46.64 20.77
CA TYR A 483 38.26 47.12 21.62
C TYR A 483 39.62 46.75 21.01
N GLU A 484 40.67 47.53 21.24
CA GLU A 484 41.99 47.28 20.62
C GLU A 484 42.54 45.87 20.96
N ALA A 485 42.42 45.44 22.22
CA ALA A 485 42.78 44.08 22.64
C ALA A 485 41.94 42.96 21.99
N VAL A 486 40.73 43.26 21.48
CA VAL A 486 39.91 42.31 20.70
C VAL A 486 40.42 42.23 19.27
N ARG A 487 40.79 43.36 18.67
CA ARG A 487 41.40 43.40 17.32
C ARG A 487 42.74 42.67 17.29
N LEU A 488 43.59 42.90 18.30
CA LEU A 488 44.86 42.19 18.46
C LEU A 488 44.66 40.69 18.67
N ALA A 489 43.72 40.30 19.55
CA ALA A 489 43.38 38.88 19.76
C ALA A 489 42.79 38.21 18.51
N ALA A 490 42.09 38.96 17.64
CA ALA A 490 41.56 38.44 16.38
C ALA A 490 42.67 38.10 15.39
N VAL A 491 43.65 38.99 15.19
CA VAL A 491 44.77 38.73 14.28
C VAL A 491 45.75 37.68 14.81
N GLN A 492 45.94 37.62 16.13
CA GLN A 492 46.71 36.55 16.79
C GLN A 492 46.05 35.17 16.65
N GLN A 493 44.72 35.11 16.52
CA GLN A 493 43.99 33.86 16.26
C GLN A 493 44.03 33.50 14.77
N CYS A 494 43.83 34.48 13.88
CA CYS A 494 43.86 34.32 12.43
C CYS A 494 44.40 35.60 11.76
N GLY A 495 45.58 35.55 11.14
CA GLY A 495 46.20 36.75 10.53
C GLY A 495 45.30 37.46 9.51
N TYR A 496 44.56 36.72 8.69
CA TYR A 496 43.57 37.24 7.73
C TYR A 496 42.38 37.97 8.38
N ALA A 497 42.23 37.96 9.71
CA ALA A 497 41.29 38.86 10.41
C ALA A 497 41.63 40.35 10.20
N ILE A 498 42.86 40.67 9.78
CA ILE A 498 43.30 42.04 9.46
C ILE A 498 42.41 42.72 8.41
N ALA A 499 41.94 41.97 7.41
CA ALA A 499 41.08 42.47 6.33
C ALA A 499 39.74 43.05 6.82
N TYR A 500 39.31 42.68 8.02
CA TYR A 500 38.07 43.11 8.65
C TYR A 500 38.26 44.26 9.67
N ILE A 501 39.51 44.59 10.03
CA ILE A 501 39.81 45.61 11.02
C ILE A 501 39.96 46.97 10.31
N LYS A 502 39.04 47.89 10.60
CA LYS A 502 39.11 49.26 10.06
C LYS A 502 40.19 50.06 10.80
N ALA A 503 41.16 50.59 10.05
CA ALA A 503 42.31 51.34 10.54
C ALA A 503 43.10 50.58 11.65
N PRO A 504 43.74 49.44 11.32
CA PRO A 504 44.59 48.72 12.27
C PRO A 504 45.86 49.52 12.57
N THR A 505 46.29 49.50 13.83
CA THR A 505 47.58 50.01 14.28
C THR A 505 48.74 49.18 13.73
N GLU A 506 49.96 49.74 13.70
CA GLU A 506 51.15 49.01 13.21
C GLU A 506 51.43 47.73 14.02
N GLU A 507 51.12 47.73 15.33
CA GLU A 507 51.17 46.54 16.19
C GLU A 507 50.23 45.44 15.69
N ILE A 508 48.97 45.77 15.39
CA ILE A 508 47.97 44.81 14.88
C ILE A 508 48.35 44.31 13.48
N LYS A 509 48.84 45.19 12.60
CA LYS A 509 49.35 44.80 11.27
C LYS A 509 50.54 43.82 11.39
N LEU A 510 51.51 44.13 12.25
CA LEU A 510 52.68 43.29 12.46
C LEU A 510 52.30 41.93 13.08
N ALA A 511 51.42 41.92 14.08
CA ALA A 511 50.91 40.69 14.69
C ALA A 511 50.13 39.81 13.70
N ALA A 512 49.36 40.40 12.78
CA ALA A 512 48.68 39.66 11.71
C ALA A 512 49.67 38.92 10.79
N VAL A 513 50.74 39.60 10.40
CA VAL A 513 51.80 39.05 9.54
C VAL A 513 52.65 38.00 10.27
N GLN A 514 52.96 38.23 11.54
CA GLN A 514 53.67 37.26 12.39
C GLN A 514 52.85 35.98 12.63
N GLN A 515 51.52 36.04 12.62
CA GLN A 515 50.64 34.87 12.68
C GLN A 515 50.39 34.22 11.31
N ASN A 516 50.41 34.99 10.21
CA ASN A 516 50.33 34.46 8.85
C ASN A 516 50.99 35.42 7.84
N GLY A 517 52.09 35.00 7.20
CA GLY A 517 52.82 35.82 6.25
C GLY A 517 51.98 36.27 5.05
N GLY A 518 51.00 35.46 4.64
CA GLY A 518 50.04 35.81 3.58
C GLY A 518 49.13 37.00 3.92
N ALA A 519 48.93 37.32 5.20
CA ALA A 519 48.18 38.51 5.63
C ALA A 519 48.83 39.84 5.18
N ILE A 520 50.09 39.82 4.71
CA ILE A 520 50.75 40.95 4.07
C ILE A 520 50.00 41.46 2.82
N ASN A 521 49.23 40.60 2.15
CA ASN A 521 48.40 40.92 0.99
C ASN A 521 47.27 41.91 1.33
N ASP A 522 46.71 41.80 2.53
CA ASP A 522 45.53 42.55 2.97
C ASP A 522 45.91 43.87 3.67
N ILE A 523 47.21 44.09 3.90
CA ILE A 523 47.74 45.32 4.49
C ILE A 523 48.07 46.32 3.38
N HIS A 524 47.36 47.45 3.38
CA HIS A 524 47.71 48.57 2.50
C HIS A 524 48.99 49.26 2.97
N LEU A 525 49.95 49.44 2.04
CA LEU A 525 51.26 50.06 2.26
C LEU A 525 52.05 49.44 3.44
N PRO A 526 52.42 48.14 3.38
CA PRO A 526 53.15 47.47 4.45
C PRO A 526 54.60 47.98 4.54
N THR A 527 55.08 48.14 5.77
CA THR A 527 56.45 48.63 6.06
C THR A 527 57.52 47.60 5.65
N LYS A 528 58.80 48.02 5.60
CA LYS A 528 59.92 47.10 5.36
C LYS A 528 59.95 45.97 6.41
N GLU A 529 59.69 46.32 7.67
CA GLU A 529 59.60 45.38 8.79
C GLU A 529 58.50 44.35 8.60
N MET A 530 57.28 44.78 8.23
CA MET A 530 56.17 43.85 7.94
C MET A 530 56.49 42.95 6.74
N LYS A 531 57.08 43.50 5.67
CA LYS A 531 57.51 42.70 4.51
C LYS A 531 58.55 41.64 4.89
N LEU A 532 59.50 41.96 5.77
CA LEU A 532 60.49 40.99 6.27
C LEU A 532 59.86 39.97 7.22
N ALA A 533 59.00 40.40 8.14
CA ALA A 533 58.25 39.50 9.02
C ALA A 533 57.41 38.49 8.22
N ALA A 534 56.82 38.91 7.10
CA ALA A 534 56.04 38.05 6.22
C ALA A 534 56.89 36.90 5.65
N VAL A 535 58.04 37.20 5.06
CA VAL A 535 58.92 36.17 4.44
C VAL A 535 59.66 35.32 5.47
N HIS A 536 59.83 35.79 6.71
CA HIS A 536 60.32 34.98 7.81
C HIS A 536 59.24 34.03 8.37
N GLN A 537 57.96 34.41 8.30
CA GLN A 537 56.84 33.57 8.72
C GLN A 537 56.50 32.49 7.67
N ASP A 538 56.43 32.88 6.39
CA ASP A 538 56.32 32.00 5.24
C ASP A 538 57.07 32.62 4.04
N GLY A 539 58.12 31.97 3.56
CA GLY A 539 58.87 32.41 2.38
C GLY A 539 58.00 32.56 1.13
N LYS A 540 56.88 31.84 1.02
CA LYS A 540 55.92 32.01 -0.08
C LYS A 540 55.12 33.31 0.01
N ALA A 541 55.12 34.03 1.14
CA ALA A 541 54.54 35.36 1.23
C ALA A 541 55.23 36.38 0.31
N LEU A 542 56.46 36.08 -0.17
CA LEU A 542 57.17 36.86 -1.19
C LEU A 542 56.30 37.15 -2.43
N GLN A 543 55.42 36.23 -2.82
CA GLN A 543 54.53 36.40 -3.98
C GLN A 543 53.56 37.58 -3.86
N TYR A 544 53.24 38.02 -2.65
CA TYR A 544 52.36 39.16 -2.36
C TYR A 544 53.14 40.49 -2.24
N ILE A 545 54.46 40.43 -2.11
CA ILE A 545 55.31 41.61 -1.91
C ILE A 545 55.65 42.24 -3.26
N ARG A 546 54.99 43.35 -3.59
CA ARG A 546 55.38 44.18 -4.72
C ARG A 546 56.78 44.78 -4.49
N TYR A 547 57.65 44.62 -5.49
CA TYR A 547 59.05 45.06 -5.51
C TYR A 547 59.80 44.64 -4.23
N PRO A 548 60.05 43.32 -4.04
CA PRO A 548 60.85 42.84 -2.91
C PRO A 548 62.32 43.22 -3.10
N THR A 549 63.03 43.50 -2.01
CA THR A 549 64.48 43.70 -2.04
C THR A 549 65.21 42.35 -2.10
N GLU A 550 66.47 42.35 -2.53
CA GLU A 550 67.36 41.17 -2.50
C GLU A 550 67.41 40.53 -1.10
N GLU A 551 67.40 41.36 -0.05
CA GLU A 551 67.29 40.96 1.35
C GLU A 551 66.00 40.17 1.65
N MET A 552 64.83 40.61 1.15
CA MET A 552 63.55 39.91 1.31
C MET A 552 63.49 38.63 0.47
N GLN A 553 64.04 38.67 -0.74
CA GLN A 553 64.18 37.51 -1.64
C GLN A 553 65.05 36.42 -1.01
N LEU A 554 66.24 36.78 -0.51
CA LEU A 554 67.17 35.86 0.14
C LEU A 554 66.63 35.36 1.49
N ALA A 555 65.92 36.18 2.25
CA ALA A 555 65.23 35.75 3.46
C ALA A 555 64.13 34.72 3.16
N ALA A 556 63.30 34.97 2.14
CA ALA A 556 62.26 34.04 1.70
C ALA A 556 62.84 32.69 1.25
N VAL A 557 63.90 32.71 0.44
CA VAL A 557 64.57 31.49 -0.05
C VAL A 557 65.25 30.70 1.08
N ARG A 558 65.84 31.38 2.06
CA ARG A 558 66.42 30.74 3.25
C ARG A 558 65.35 30.16 4.18
N GLN A 559 64.14 30.69 4.16
CA GLN A 559 63.00 30.18 4.92
C GLN A 559 62.36 28.98 4.21
N ASN A 560 62.18 29.08 2.89
CA ASN A 560 61.59 28.05 2.03
C ASN A 560 62.25 28.10 0.63
N GLY A 561 63.05 27.08 0.29
CA GLY A 561 63.82 27.06 -0.96
C GLY A 561 62.94 27.16 -2.21
N CYS A 562 61.71 26.62 -2.16
CA CYS A 562 60.75 26.73 -3.26
C CYS A 562 60.27 28.17 -3.51
N ALA A 563 60.50 29.12 -2.59
CA ALA A 563 60.21 30.54 -2.81
C ALA A 563 61.02 31.16 -3.96
N ILE A 564 62.11 30.50 -4.40
CA ILE A 564 62.86 30.89 -5.60
C ILE A 564 61.99 30.90 -6.87
N SER A 565 60.89 30.14 -6.90
CA SER A 565 59.90 30.16 -7.99
C SER A 565 59.18 31.51 -8.18
N TYR A 566 59.21 32.39 -7.17
CA TYR A 566 58.68 33.76 -7.25
C TYR A 566 59.73 34.81 -7.63
N ILE A 567 60.97 34.38 -7.92
CA ILE A 567 62.12 35.25 -8.17
C ILE A 567 62.54 35.07 -9.62
N LYS A 568 62.44 36.15 -10.40
CA LYS A 568 62.92 36.16 -11.79
C LYS A 568 64.44 36.30 -11.81
N ASP A 569 65.10 35.50 -12.64
CA ASP A 569 66.54 35.53 -12.90
C ASP A 569 67.42 35.51 -11.60
N PRO A 570 67.21 34.55 -10.67
CA PRO A 570 67.86 34.55 -9.36
C PRO A 570 69.39 34.35 -9.47
N PRO A 571 70.21 35.09 -8.72
CA PRO A 571 71.67 34.94 -8.73
C PRO A 571 72.14 33.61 -8.13
N GLU A 572 73.36 33.19 -8.47
CA GLU A 572 73.89 31.88 -8.12
C GLU A 572 73.97 31.62 -6.59
N ASP A 573 74.28 32.63 -5.79
CA ASP A 573 74.29 32.51 -4.32
C ASP A 573 72.90 32.24 -3.73
N MET A 574 71.86 32.80 -4.36
CA MET A 574 70.46 32.59 -4.02
C MET A 574 69.95 31.24 -4.54
N GLN A 575 70.38 30.80 -5.73
CA GLN A 575 70.15 29.44 -6.21
C GLN A 575 70.80 28.40 -5.27
N LEU A 576 72.05 28.64 -4.86
CA LEU A 576 72.75 27.82 -3.86
C LEU A 576 72.04 27.84 -2.50
N ALA A 577 71.47 28.97 -2.08
CA ALA A 577 70.66 29.04 -0.86
C ALA A 577 69.38 28.19 -0.97
N ALA A 578 68.70 28.22 -2.11
CA ALA A 578 67.48 27.43 -2.35
C ALA A 578 67.75 25.93 -2.27
N VAL A 579 68.76 25.43 -3.00
CA VAL A 579 69.07 23.99 -3.04
C VAL A 579 69.77 23.47 -1.78
N LYS A 580 70.30 24.36 -0.92
CA LYS A 580 70.78 24.02 0.43
C LYS A 580 69.67 24.04 1.49
N GLN A 581 68.58 24.77 1.26
CA GLN A 581 67.39 24.71 2.11
C GLN A 581 66.55 23.47 1.78
N ASN A 582 66.37 23.20 0.48
CA ASN A 582 65.68 22.03 -0.05
C ASN A 582 66.18 21.73 -1.47
N ALA A 583 66.90 20.62 -1.66
CA ALA A 583 67.46 20.17 -2.93
C ALA A 583 66.42 20.13 -4.07
N LEU A 584 65.19 19.72 -3.78
CA LEU A 584 64.10 19.63 -4.78
C LEU A 584 63.68 21.01 -5.32
N SER A 585 64.11 22.12 -4.69
CA SER A 585 63.94 23.48 -5.23
C SER A 585 64.63 23.67 -6.58
N ILE A 586 65.60 22.81 -6.95
CA ILE A 586 66.26 22.84 -8.26
C ILE A 586 65.27 22.69 -9.43
N GLN A 587 64.12 22.04 -9.22
CA GLN A 587 63.05 21.93 -10.23
C GLN A 587 62.43 23.29 -10.62
N HIS A 588 62.63 24.33 -9.81
CA HIS A 588 62.16 25.69 -10.06
C HIS A 588 63.25 26.61 -10.63
N ILE A 589 64.46 26.09 -10.87
CA ILE A 589 65.59 26.85 -11.42
C ILE A 589 65.73 26.46 -12.90
N GLU A 590 65.50 27.39 -13.81
CA GLU A 590 65.50 27.09 -15.26
C GLU A 590 66.90 26.71 -15.78
N LYS A 591 67.95 27.33 -15.23
CA LYS A 591 69.35 27.17 -15.67
C LYS A 591 70.32 27.09 -14.47
N PRO A 592 70.28 26.02 -13.66
CA PRO A 592 71.16 25.87 -12.51
C PRO A 592 72.61 25.67 -12.95
N THR A 593 73.54 26.39 -12.34
CA THR A 593 74.98 26.19 -12.59
C THR A 593 75.43 24.79 -12.14
N GLU A 594 76.60 24.33 -12.58
CA GLU A 594 77.14 23.05 -12.11
C GLU A 594 77.35 23.03 -10.58
N ALA A 595 77.71 24.16 -9.97
CA ALA A 595 77.80 24.28 -8.51
C ALA A 595 76.43 24.16 -7.81
N VAL A 596 75.36 24.70 -8.39
CA VAL A 596 73.98 24.54 -7.90
C VAL A 596 73.49 23.09 -8.08
N GLN A 597 73.80 22.47 -9.22
CA GLN A 597 73.50 21.06 -9.48
C GLN A 597 74.22 20.14 -8.49
N LEU A 598 75.52 20.35 -8.27
CA LEU A 598 76.31 19.62 -7.28
C LEU A 598 75.77 19.81 -5.86
N ALA A 599 75.43 21.05 -5.46
CA ALA A 599 74.88 21.32 -4.13
C ALA A 599 73.53 20.64 -3.89
N ALA A 600 72.67 20.54 -4.93
CA ALA A 600 71.41 19.80 -4.83
C ALA A 600 71.64 18.29 -4.64
N VAL A 601 72.45 17.66 -5.51
CA VAL A 601 72.71 16.20 -5.44
C VAL A 601 73.64 15.78 -4.29
N GLN A 602 74.28 16.74 -3.61
CA GLN A 602 75.01 16.51 -2.35
C GLN A 602 74.12 16.62 -1.11
N GLN A 603 72.96 17.29 -1.20
CA GLN A 603 71.95 17.26 -0.14
C GLN A 603 71.02 16.05 -0.31
N ASP A 604 70.45 15.87 -1.50
CA ASP A 604 69.65 14.70 -1.87
C ASP A 604 69.96 14.27 -3.32
N ALA A 605 70.61 13.12 -3.46
CA ALA A 605 70.95 12.53 -4.74
C ALA A 605 69.75 12.31 -5.67
N HIS A 606 68.54 12.07 -5.13
CA HIS A 606 67.33 11.91 -5.94
C HIS A 606 66.87 13.21 -6.60
N SER A 607 67.40 14.38 -6.19
CA SER A 607 67.18 15.64 -6.91
C SER A 607 67.71 15.62 -8.35
N ILE A 608 68.63 14.70 -8.70
CA ILE A 608 69.14 14.51 -10.06
C ILE A 608 68.02 14.21 -11.08
N GLN A 609 66.87 13.67 -10.64
CA GLN A 609 65.71 13.44 -11.51
C GLN A 609 65.11 14.73 -12.11
N HIS A 610 65.38 15.88 -11.47
CA HIS A 610 64.96 17.21 -11.94
C HIS A 610 66.05 17.94 -12.74
N ILE A 611 67.26 17.37 -12.84
CA ILE A 611 68.38 17.97 -13.56
C ILE A 611 68.37 17.49 -15.02
N ASN A 612 68.22 18.43 -15.95
CA ASN A 612 68.29 18.12 -17.38
C ASN A 612 69.75 18.04 -17.83
N ASN A 613 70.17 16.85 -18.29
CA ASN A 613 71.53 16.55 -18.77
C ASN A 613 72.65 16.88 -17.76
N PRO A 614 72.64 16.27 -16.55
CA PRO A 614 73.69 16.47 -15.55
C PRO A 614 75.07 16.09 -16.10
N SER A 615 76.11 16.83 -15.72
CA SER A 615 77.51 16.50 -16.04
C SER A 615 77.95 15.18 -15.42
N GLU A 616 79.07 14.61 -15.87
CA GLU A 616 79.63 13.41 -15.23
C GLU A 616 79.97 13.66 -13.75
N ALA A 617 80.40 14.87 -13.38
CA ALA A 617 80.65 15.24 -11.98
C ALA A 617 79.37 15.23 -11.13
N VAL A 618 78.26 15.76 -11.65
CA VAL A 618 76.94 15.74 -10.98
C VAL A 618 76.39 14.31 -10.89
N GLN A 619 76.53 13.52 -11.96
CA GLN A 619 76.13 12.10 -11.97
C GLN A 619 76.93 11.27 -10.95
N LEU A 620 78.25 11.48 -10.89
CA LEU A 620 79.12 10.83 -9.91
C LEU A 620 78.76 11.25 -8.49
N ALA A 621 78.54 12.54 -8.22
CA ALA A 621 78.18 13.02 -6.89
C ALA A 621 76.87 12.39 -6.38
N ALA A 622 75.83 12.34 -7.22
CA ALA A 622 74.56 11.70 -6.87
C ALA A 622 74.73 10.20 -6.57
N VAL A 623 75.40 9.45 -7.47
CA VAL A 623 75.59 8.00 -7.34
C VAL A 623 76.62 7.62 -6.26
N GLN A 624 77.50 8.55 -5.86
CA GLN A 624 78.36 8.40 -4.70
C GLN A 624 77.60 8.58 -3.38
N GLN A 625 76.57 9.43 -3.32
CA GLN A 625 75.72 9.58 -2.13
C GLN A 625 74.69 8.45 -2.01
N ASP A 626 73.97 8.11 -3.09
CA ASP A 626 73.09 6.94 -3.16
C ASP A 626 73.09 6.33 -4.57
N ALA A 627 73.55 5.08 -4.67
CA ALA A 627 73.56 4.30 -5.90
C ALA A 627 72.18 4.17 -6.59
N HIS A 628 71.07 4.20 -5.86
CA HIS A 628 69.71 4.13 -6.45
C HIS A 628 69.43 5.27 -7.42
N SER A 629 70.10 6.42 -7.24
CA SER A 629 69.99 7.59 -8.10
C SER A 629 70.28 7.30 -9.58
N ILE A 630 71.05 6.25 -9.87
CA ILE A 630 71.33 5.82 -11.26
C ILE A 630 70.06 5.48 -12.05
N GLN A 631 68.94 5.11 -11.39
CA GLN A 631 67.67 4.85 -12.06
C GLN A 631 67.08 6.10 -12.76
N HIS A 632 67.48 7.30 -12.33
CA HIS A 632 67.06 8.57 -12.92
C HIS A 632 68.04 9.07 -14.01
N ILE A 633 69.24 8.49 -14.09
CA ILE A 633 70.28 8.88 -15.05
C ILE A 633 70.07 8.12 -16.36
N LYS A 634 69.67 8.84 -17.42
CA LYS A 634 69.34 8.22 -18.72
C LYS A 634 70.53 7.57 -19.43
N ASN A 635 71.73 8.14 -19.29
CA ASN A 635 72.97 7.69 -19.93
C ASN A 635 74.17 7.81 -18.96
N PRO A 636 74.29 6.94 -17.93
CA PRO A 636 75.40 6.98 -16.99
C PRO A 636 76.71 6.56 -17.66
N SER A 637 77.80 7.28 -17.37
CA SER A 637 79.15 6.91 -17.85
C SER A 637 79.64 5.58 -17.28
N GLU A 638 80.73 5.01 -17.83
CA GLU A 638 81.32 3.79 -17.25
C GLU A 638 81.74 4.00 -15.78
N ALA A 639 82.24 5.19 -15.42
CA ALA A 639 82.60 5.51 -14.04
C ALA A 639 81.37 5.54 -13.13
N VAL A 640 80.29 6.21 -13.54
CA VAL A 640 79.02 6.28 -12.80
C VAL A 640 78.41 4.87 -12.64
N GLN A 641 78.42 4.06 -13.70
CA GLN A 641 77.96 2.67 -13.65
C GLN A 641 78.78 1.81 -12.68
N LEU A 642 80.11 1.95 -12.69
CA LEU A 642 81.00 1.20 -11.80
C LEU A 642 80.78 1.56 -10.32
N ILE A 643 80.63 2.84 -9.98
CA ILE A 643 80.34 3.24 -8.58
C ILE A 643 79.00 2.68 -8.12
N ALA A 644 77.94 2.77 -8.93
CA ALA A 644 76.62 2.25 -8.57
C ALA A 644 76.65 0.75 -8.23
N VAL A 645 77.28 -0.08 -9.08
CA VAL A 645 77.37 -1.53 -8.83
C VAL A 645 78.39 -1.91 -7.76
N GLN A 646 79.36 -1.05 -7.46
CA GLN A 646 80.30 -1.25 -6.36
C GLN A 646 79.66 -0.95 -4.98
N GLN A 647 78.71 -0.01 -4.91
CA GLN A 647 77.91 0.20 -3.69
C GLN A 647 76.81 -0.86 -3.55
N ASP A 648 76.08 -1.15 -4.62
CA ASP A 648 75.07 -2.21 -4.65
C ASP A 648 75.01 -2.88 -6.03
N ALA A 649 75.52 -4.11 -6.13
CA ALA A 649 75.51 -4.91 -7.35
C ALA A 649 74.11 -5.05 -7.97
N ARG A 650 73.04 -4.95 -7.16
CA ARG A 650 71.64 -5.01 -7.62
C ARG A 650 71.26 -3.85 -8.54
N MET A 651 72.01 -2.73 -8.53
CA MET A 651 71.81 -1.57 -9.42
C MET A 651 71.99 -1.90 -10.90
N ILE A 652 72.64 -3.02 -11.23
CA ILE A 652 72.78 -3.53 -12.60
C ILE A 652 71.43 -3.63 -13.33
N ARG A 653 70.32 -3.86 -12.60
CA ARG A 653 68.95 -3.93 -13.15
C ARG A 653 68.46 -2.61 -13.78
N HIS A 654 69.00 -1.47 -13.32
CA HIS A 654 68.62 -0.13 -13.76
C HIS A 654 69.54 0.37 -14.91
N ILE A 655 70.71 -0.26 -15.10
CA ILE A 655 71.66 0.10 -16.14
C ILE A 655 71.25 -0.57 -17.46
N ASN A 656 70.69 0.19 -18.40
CA ASN A 656 70.19 -0.35 -19.67
C ASN A 656 71.29 -0.92 -20.60
N ARG A 657 72.55 -0.48 -20.45
CA ARG A 657 73.71 -0.91 -21.26
C ARG A 657 74.98 -0.96 -20.39
N PRO A 658 75.16 -1.98 -19.53
CA PRO A 658 76.32 -2.07 -18.65
C PRO A 658 77.58 -2.42 -19.46
N SER A 659 78.68 -1.69 -19.21
CA SER A 659 79.97 -1.98 -19.86
C SER A 659 80.51 -3.37 -19.49
N LYS A 660 81.46 -3.91 -20.28
CA LYS A 660 82.14 -5.18 -19.94
C LYS A 660 82.72 -5.16 -18.51
N LYS A 661 83.33 -4.05 -18.09
CA LYS A 661 83.90 -3.92 -16.74
C LYS A 661 82.80 -3.96 -15.67
N VAL A 662 81.68 -3.27 -15.91
CA VAL A 662 80.52 -3.21 -15.01
C VAL A 662 79.89 -4.59 -14.86
N GLN A 663 79.72 -5.33 -15.96
CA GLN A 663 79.21 -6.70 -15.95
C GLN A 663 80.13 -7.65 -15.17
N LEU A 664 81.43 -7.67 -15.48
CA LEU A 664 82.41 -8.49 -14.75
C LEU A 664 82.45 -8.13 -13.26
N LYS A 665 82.41 -6.84 -12.93
CA LYS A 665 82.47 -6.37 -11.53
C LYS A 665 81.24 -6.74 -10.70
N VAL A 666 80.08 -6.95 -11.33
CA VAL A 666 78.86 -7.46 -10.69
C VAL A 666 78.95 -8.97 -10.44
N ILE A 667 79.51 -9.73 -11.38
CA ILE A 667 79.59 -11.20 -11.29
C ILE A 667 80.69 -11.65 -10.33
N GLN A 668 81.83 -10.95 -10.26
CA GLN A 668 82.94 -11.27 -9.37
C GLN A 668 82.54 -11.14 -7.88
N GLY A 669 82.05 -12.24 -7.29
CA GLY A 669 81.58 -12.32 -5.91
C GLY A 669 80.05 -12.38 -5.75
N TYR A 670 79.29 -12.37 -6.85
CA TYR A 670 77.82 -12.53 -6.86
C TYR A 670 77.35 -13.17 -8.17
N GLY A 671 77.89 -14.32 -8.58
CA GLY A 671 77.65 -14.92 -9.91
C GLY A 671 76.18 -15.09 -10.29
N TYR A 672 75.31 -15.40 -9.32
CA TYR A 672 73.85 -15.48 -9.50
C TYR A 672 73.18 -14.16 -9.94
N MET A 673 73.84 -13.00 -9.81
CA MET A 673 73.38 -11.71 -10.35
C MET A 673 73.33 -11.69 -11.88
N ILE A 674 73.90 -12.68 -12.58
CA ILE A 674 73.84 -12.77 -14.05
C ILE A 674 72.39 -12.77 -14.59
N ARG A 675 71.42 -13.26 -13.80
CA ARG A 675 69.97 -13.17 -14.08
C ARG A 675 69.44 -11.75 -14.27
N HIS A 676 70.17 -10.73 -13.81
CA HIS A 676 69.82 -9.31 -13.91
C HIS A 676 70.62 -8.57 -14.98
N ILE A 677 71.65 -9.20 -15.57
CA ILE A 677 72.39 -8.64 -16.72
C ILE A 677 71.62 -8.95 -18.00
N ARG A 678 71.19 -7.91 -18.72
CA ARG A 678 70.63 -8.09 -20.07
C ARG A 678 71.77 -8.39 -21.05
N ASN A 679 71.72 -9.57 -21.65
CA ASN A 679 72.70 -10.07 -22.63
C ASN A 679 74.15 -10.07 -22.08
N PRO A 680 74.46 -10.91 -21.07
CA PRO A 680 75.82 -11.00 -20.53
C PRO A 680 76.81 -11.48 -21.60
N LEU A 681 77.96 -10.82 -21.68
CA LEU A 681 79.05 -11.21 -22.59
C LEU A 681 79.57 -12.61 -22.25
N GLU A 682 80.10 -13.35 -23.23
CA GLU A 682 80.59 -14.72 -23.03
C GLU A 682 81.60 -14.86 -21.87
N GLU A 683 82.56 -13.93 -21.76
CA GLU A 683 83.52 -13.90 -20.64
C GLU A 683 82.83 -13.68 -19.27
N VAL A 684 81.72 -12.95 -19.23
CA VAL A 684 80.90 -12.73 -18.02
C VAL A 684 80.11 -14.00 -17.68
N GLN A 685 79.64 -14.72 -18.69
CA GLN A 685 78.99 -16.02 -18.53
C GLN A 685 79.97 -17.07 -17.98
N PHE A 686 81.20 -17.13 -18.51
CA PHE A 686 82.27 -17.99 -18.01
C PHE A 686 82.61 -17.71 -16.55
N VAL A 687 82.82 -16.44 -16.17
CA VAL A 687 83.13 -16.08 -14.77
C VAL A 687 81.97 -16.44 -13.83
N ALA A 688 80.71 -16.39 -14.29
CA ALA A 688 79.58 -16.82 -13.48
C ALA A 688 79.57 -18.35 -13.23
N ILE A 689 79.79 -19.17 -14.28
CA ILE A 689 79.83 -20.64 -14.11
C ILE A 689 81.11 -21.15 -13.42
N GLN A 690 82.19 -20.36 -13.42
CA GLN A 690 83.40 -20.63 -12.63
C GLN A 690 83.19 -20.39 -11.13
N GLU A 691 82.24 -19.53 -10.73
CA GLU A 691 81.86 -19.34 -9.33
C GLU A 691 80.92 -20.46 -8.85
N ASP A 692 79.89 -20.78 -9.63
CA ASP A 692 79.02 -21.95 -9.45
C ASP A 692 78.41 -22.35 -10.81
N ILE A 693 78.68 -23.58 -11.26
CA ILE A 693 78.19 -24.12 -12.55
C ILE A 693 76.66 -24.13 -12.65
N SER A 694 75.94 -24.21 -11.52
CA SER A 694 74.47 -24.13 -11.50
C SER A 694 73.94 -22.76 -11.89
N PHE A 695 74.76 -21.69 -11.85
CA PHE A 695 74.34 -20.36 -12.30
C PHE A 695 74.09 -20.30 -13.82
N ILE A 696 74.44 -21.32 -14.61
CA ILE A 696 74.02 -21.41 -16.01
C ILE A 696 72.49 -21.39 -16.17
N GLN A 697 71.73 -21.90 -15.17
CA GLN A 697 70.26 -21.85 -15.14
C GLN A 697 69.69 -20.42 -15.17
N TYR A 698 70.52 -19.42 -14.85
CA TYR A 698 70.18 -18.00 -14.83
C TYR A 698 70.61 -17.24 -16.09
N ILE A 699 71.36 -17.89 -16.98
CA ILE A 699 71.82 -17.32 -18.23
C ILE A 699 70.78 -17.65 -19.31
N LYS A 700 70.02 -16.65 -19.77
CA LYS A 700 68.93 -16.87 -20.75
C LYS A 700 69.43 -17.41 -22.11
N THR A 701 70.67 -17.09 -22.48
CA THR A 701 71.30 -17.48 -23.75
C THR A 701 72.78 -17.81 -23.51
N PRO A 702 73.10 -18.97 -22.91
CA PRO A 702 74.48 -19.38 -22.67
C PRO A 702 75.13 -19.78 -23.99
N THR A 703 76.38 -19.35 -24.24
CA THR A 703 77.08 -19.75 -25.47
C THR A 703 77.42 -21.25 -25.45
N GLN A 704 77.62 -21.85 -26.63
CA GLN A 704 77.98 -23.27 -26.74
C GLN A 704 79.23 -23.65 -25.92
N ALA A 705 80.23 -22.76 -25.87
CA ALA A 705 81.44 -22.99 -25.10
C ALA A 705 81.19 -22.94 -23.57
N VAL A 706 80.30 -22.05 -23.11
CA VAL A 706 79.84 -21.97 -21.71
C VAL A 706 79.02 -23.21 -21.34
N GLN A 707 78.08 -23.63 -22.20
CA GLN A 707 77.28 -24.84 -22.03
C GLN A 707 78.15 -26.09 -21.92
N LEU A 708 79.08 -26.27 -22.86
CA LEU A 708 79.98 -27.41 -22.91
C LEU A 708 80.88 -27.46 -21.67
N THR A 709 81.40 -26.32 -21.23
CA THR A 709 82.25 -26.22 -20.03
C THR A 709 81.49 -26.61 -18.76
N ALA A 710 80.26 -26.09 -18.58
CA ALA A 710 79.45 -26.43 -17.41
C ALA A 710 79.05 -27.92 -17.39
N VAL A 711 78.69 -28.47 -18.55
CA VAL A 711 78.36 -29.91 -18.69
C VAL A 711 79.58 -30.80 -18.51
N GLN A 712 80.77 -30.43 -19.00
CA GLN A 712 82.01 -31.19 -18.79
C GLN A 712 82.44 -31.27 -17.31
N GLN A 713 81.98 -30.33 -16.47
CA GLN A 713 82.25 -30.34 -15.03
C GLN A 713 81.19 -31.12 -14.23
N ASP A 714 79.92 -31.07 -14.62
CA ASP A 714 78.86 -31.98 -14.15
C ASP A 714 77.81 -32.17 -15.26
N GLY A 715 77.74 -33.38 -15.82
CA GLY A 715 76.75 -33.74 -16.83
C GLY A 715 75.29 -33.57 -16.37
N SER A 716 75.01 -33.54 -15.07
CA SER A 716 73.66 -33.32 -14.52
C SER A 716 73.12 -31.91 -14.80
N ILE A 717 74.01 -30.95 -15.10
CA ILE A 717 73.68 -29.56 -15.40
C ILE A 717 72.87 -29.43 -16.70
N ILE A 718 72.91 -30.40 -17.61
CA ILE A 718 72.19 -30.34 -18.89
C ILE A 718 70.67 -30.11 -18.72
N ARG A 719 70.08 -30.57 -17.60
CA ARG A 719 68.66 -30.32 -17.23
C ARG A 719 68.30 -28.85 -17.01
N HIS A 720 69.28 -27.96 -16.92
CA HIS A 720 69.13 -26.52 -16.78
C HIS A 720 69.42 -25.75 -18.08
N ILE A 721 69.89 -26.43 -19.12
CA ILE A 721 70.25 -25.82 -20.41
C ILE A 721 69.06 -25.98 -21.38
N GLN A 722 68.54 -24.88 -21.88
CA GLN A 722 67.51 -24.90 -22.92
C GLN A 722 68.15 -25.10 -24.29
N ASN A 723 67.72 -26.13 -25.02
CA ASN A 723 68.22 -26.48 -26.35
C ASN A 723 69.77 -26.63 -26.44
N PRO A 724 70.38 -27.53 -25.66
CA PRO A 724 71.83 -27.80 -25.75
C PRO A 724 72.21 -28.30 -27.17
N SER A 725 73.37 -27.88 -27.67
CA SER A 725 73.87 -28.41 -28.96
C SER A 725 74.25 -29.89 -28.85
N GLU A 726 74.34 -30.59 -29.99
CA GLU A 726 74.65 -32.03 -30.03
C GLU A 726 75.97 -32.38 -29.31
N GLU A 727 77.00 -31.54 -29.43
CA GLU A 727 78.26 -31.67 -28.67
C GLU A 727 78.05 -31.62 -27.15
N VAL A 728 77.19 -30.71 -26.67
CA VAL A 728 76.84 -30.56 -25.24
C VAL A 728 76.02 -31.76 -24.77
N GLN A 729 75.10 -32.26 -25.61
CA GLN A 729 74.32 -33.47 -25.35
C GLN A 729 75.21 -34.71 -25.23
N LEU A 730 76.14 -34.91 -26.17
CA LEU A 730 77.14 -35.97 -26.15
C LEU A 730 78.00 -35.91 -24.88
N ALA A 731 78.52 -34.73 -24.53
CA ALA A 731 79.36 -34.54 -23.34
C ALA A 731 78.64 -34.88 -22.01
N ALA A 732 77.32 -34.70 -21.93
CA ALA A 732 76.53 -35.12 -20.76
C ALA A 732 76.37 -36.65 -20.71
N VAL A 733 75.91 -37.27 -21.80
CA VAL A 733 75.61 -38.71 -21.81
C VAL A 733 76.87 -39.59 -21.74
N GLN A 734 78.03 -39.08 -22.17
CA GLN A 734 79.33 -39.74 -21.98
C GLN A 734 79.76 -39.84 -20.51
N GLN A 735 79.32 -38.92 -19.64
CA GLN A 735 79.57 -39.02 -18.19
C GLN A 735 78.57 -39.94 -17.50
N ASN A 736 77.29 -39.88 -17.89
CA ASN A 736 76.26 -40.78 -17.42
C ASN A 736 75.11 -40.85 -18.45
N GLY A 737 74.93 -42.00 -19.08
CA GLY A 737 73.89 -42.21 -20.09
C GLY A 737 72.48 -41.90 -19.59
N MET A 738 72.23 -42.03 -18.27
CA MET A 738 70.94 -41.69 -17.66
C MET A 738 70.57 -40.21 -17.79
N PHE A 739 71.54 -39.30 -18.02
CA PHE A 739 71.25 -37.89 -18.26
C PHE A 739 70.51 -37.63 -19.58
N ILE A 740 70.38 -38.63 -20.47
CA ILE A 740 69.52 -38.54 -21.66
C ILE A 740 68.05 -38.27 -21.31
N GLN A 741 67.61 -38.61 -20.08
CA GLN A 741 66.26 -38.30 -19.58
C GLN A 741 65.95 -36.79 -19.46
N TYR A 742 66.98 -35.94 -19.55
CA TYR A 742 66.87 -34.49 -19.50
C TYR A 742 67.01 -33.82 -20.88
N ILE A 743 67.19 -34.61 -21.94
CA ILE A 743 67.38 -34.12 -23.30
C ILE A 743 66.05 -34.28 -24.05
N GLU A 744 65.48 -33.17 -24.52
CA GLU A 744 64.30 -33.21 -25.38
C GLU A 744 64.72 -33.60 -26.82
N SER A 745 64.18 -34.70 -27.33
CA SER A 745 64.46 -35.23 -28.68
C SER A 745 65.95 -35.46 -29.02
N PRO A 746 66.70 -36.30 -28.26
CA PRO A 746 68.12 -36.56 -28.51
C PRO A 746 68.38 -37.17 -29.90
N PRO A 747 69.37 -36.67 -30.67
CA PRO A 747 69.85 -37.26 -31.92
C PRO A 747 70.31 -38.72 -31.78
N GLU A 748 70.42 -39.43 -32.91
CA GLU A 748 70.78 -40.86 -32.91
C GLU A 748 72.15 -41.14 -32.28
N GLU A 749 73.15 -40.29 -32.54
CA GLU A 749 74.48 -40.44 -31.93
C GLU A 749 74.41 -40.28 -30.41
N VAL A 750 73.68 -39.28 -29.91
CA VAL A 750 73.43 -39.09 -28.46
C VAL A 750 72.72 -40.30 -27.84
N ARG A 751 71.72 -40.88 -28.54
CA ARG A 751 71.02 -42.08 -28.09
C ARG A 751 71.93 -43.30 -28.02
N LEU A 752 72.74 -43.54 -29.06
CA LEU A 752 73.68 -44.65 -29.11
C LEU A 752 74.75 -44.52 -28.02
N VAL A 753 75.37 -43.34 -27.87
CA VAL A 753 76.41 -43.08 -26.87
C VAL A 753 75.88 -43.19 -25.44
N ALA A 754 74.65 -42.72 -25.16
CA ALA A 754 74.02 -42.88 -23.86
C ALA A 754 73.83 -44.36 -23.47
N VAL A 755 73.34 -45.17 -24.41
CA VAL A 755 73.15 -46.63 -24.20
C VAL A 755 74.49 -47.37 -24.12
N GLN A 756 75.49 -46.95 -24.90
CA GLN A 756 76.85 -47.49 -24.81
C GLN A 756 77.49 -47.23 -23.44
N GLN A 757 77.23 -46.06 -22.84
CA GLN A 757 77.74 -45.68 -21.54
C GLN A 757 77.01 -46.42 -20.41
N ASN A 758 75.69 -46.56 -20.51
CA ASN A 758 74.86 -47.31 -19.58
C ASN A 758 73.63 -47.87 -20.30
N GLY A 759 73.55 -49.20 -20.46
CA GLY A 759 72.46 -49.85 -21.18
C GLY A 759 71.05 -49.56 -20.62
N HIS A 760 70.92 -49.23 -19.33
CA HIS A 760 69.64 -48.83 -18.73
C HIS A 760 69.14 -47.46 -19.24
N ALA A 761 69.99 -46.64 -19.85
CA ALA A 761 69.59 -45.38 -20.49
C ALA A 761 68.56 -45.60 -21.61
N PHE A 762 68.52 -46.79 -22.23
CA PHE A 762 67.49 -47.19 -23.20
C PHE A 762 66.07 -46.95 -22.67
N TRP A 763 65.84 -47.20 -21.39
CA TRP A 763 64.53 -47.03 -20.74
C TRP A 763 64.16 -45.56 -20.49
N ARG A 764 65.12 -44.64 -20.59
CA ARG A 764 64.93 -43.19 -20.51
C ARG A 764 64.77 -42.51 -21.87
N ILE A 765 65.08 -43.19 -22.97
CA ILE A 765 64.82 -42.71 -24.33
C ILE A 765 63.31 -42.82 -24.62
N PRO A 766 62.64 -41.78 -25.18
CA PRO A 766 61.26 -41.86 -25.63
C PRO A 766 61.04 -43.02 -26.61
N GLN A 767 59.91 -43.72 -26.53
CA GLN A 767 59.70 -44.99 -27.25
C GLN A 767 59.81 -44.82 -28.77
N GLU A 768 59.32 -43.70 -29.28
CA GLU A 768 59.35 -43.25 -30.66
C GLU A 768 60.77 -42.95 -31.21
N LEU A 769 61.79 -42.88 -30.34
CA LEU A 769 63.19 -42.67 -30.71
C LEU A 769 64.07 -43.93 -30.52
N ARG A 770 63.49 -45.06 -30.09
CA ARG A 770 64.21 -46.34 -29.90
C ARG A 770 64.34 -47.07 -31.23
N THR A 771 65.37 -46.73 -32.00
CA THR A 771 65.70 -47.46 -33.24
C THR A 771 66.34 -48.81 -32.91
N SER A 772 66.23 -49.78 -33.84
CA SER A 772 66.76 -51.14 -33.66
C SER A 772 68.28 -51.20 -33.42
N GLN A 773 69.03 -50.15 -33.80
CA GLN A 773 70.46 -50.04 -33.47
C GLN A 773 70.66 -49.70 -31.99
N VAL A 774 69.92 -48.72 -31.48
CA VAL A 774 69.93 -48.32 -30.05
C VAL A 774 69.42 -49.47 -29.16
N GLU A 775 68.44 -50.23 -29.63
CA GLU A 775 67.93 -51.43 -28.98
C GLU A 775 68.97 -52.56 -28.92
N ALA A 776 69.58 -52.94 -30.06
CA ALA A 776 70.62 -53.98 -30.09
C ALA A 776 71.86 -53.60 -29.24
N LEU A 777 72.18 -52.30 -29.14
CA LEU A 777 73.24 -51.79 -28.28
C LEU A 777 72.88 -51.90 -26.78
N ALA A 778 71.61 -51.77 -26.40
CA ALA A 778 71.16 -51.98 -25.03
C ALA A 778 71.31 -53.46 -24.61
N PHE A 779 70.81 -54.38 -25.45
CA PHE A 779 70.92 -55.82 -25.21
C PHE A 779 72.36 -56.34 -25.09
N SER A 780 73.32 -55.69 -25.76
CA SER A 780 74.74 -56.09 -25.75
C SER A 780 75.57 -55.43 -24.65
N THR A 781 75.11 -54.33 -24.05
CA THR A 781 75.81 -53.63 -22.96
C THR A 781 75.38 -54.09 -21.58
N THR A 782 74.14 -54.56 -21.40
CA THR A 782 73.71 -55.21 -20.15
C THR A 782 74.09 -56.70 -20.14
N ASN A 783 75.10 -57.06 -19.35
CA ASN A 783 75.65 -58.43 -19.25
C ASN A 783 74.70 -59.51 -18.66
N ASN A 784 73.40 -59.26 -18.56
CA ASN A 784 72.38 -60.24 -18.16
C ASN A 784 71.00 -59.89 -18.77
N PRO A 785 70.50 -60.62 -19.78
CA PRO A 785 69.26 -60.26 -20.48
C PRO A 785 67.98 -60.31 -19.63
N ILE A 786 68.02 -60.95 -18.45
CA ILE A 786 66.82 -61.21 -17.63
C ILE A 786 66.34 -59.93 -16.91
N ASN A 787 67.21 -58.94 -16.70
CA ASN A 787 66.89 -57.71 -15.96
C ASN A 787 66.54 -56.52 -16.90
N LEU A 788 65.91 -56.82 -18.04
CA LEU A 788 65.55 -55.85 -19.09
C LEU A 788 64.06 -55.47 -19.11
N GLU A 789 63.18 -56.11 -18.34
CA GLU A 789 61.91 -55.47 -17.98
C GLU A 789 62.12 -54.61 -16.72
N PRO A 790 61.60 -53.37 -16.66
CA PRO A 790 61.58 -52.61 -15.41
C PRO A 790 60.58 -53.26 -14.44
N GLU A 791 61.03 -53.60 -13.23
CA GLU A 791 60.15 -54.06 -12.17
C GLU A 791 59.03 -53.04 -11.90
N LYS A 792 57.80 -53.53 -11.78
CA LYS A 792 56.63 -52.69 -11.52
C LYS A 792 56.54 -52.29 -10.05
N GLU A 793 57.30 -51.28 -9.64
CA GLU A 793 57.00 -50.52 -8.42
C GLU A 793 56.42 -49.15 -8.76
N GLU A 794 55.11 -49.02 -8.53
CA GLU A 794 54.44 -47.72 -8.41
C GLU A 794 54.76 -47.07 -7.06
N LYS A 795 54.67 -45.73 -7.01
CA LYS A 795 54.61 -44.86 -5.82
C LYS A 795 55.95 -44.54 -5.12
N LEU A 796 56.51 -43.39 -5.49
CA LEU A 796 56.28 -42.17 -4.69
C LEU A 796 56.35 -40.90 -5.54
#